data_AF-A0A954HSA1-F1
#
_entry.id   AF-A0A954HSA1-F1
#
_cell.length_a   1.000
_cell.length_b   1.000
_cell.length_c   1.000
_cell.angle_alpha   90.00
_cell.angle_beta   90.00
_cell.angle_gamma   90.00
#
_symmetry.space_group_name_H-M   'P 1'
#
loop_
_entity.id
_entity.type
_entity.pdbx_description
1 polymer ?
#
loop_
_entity_poly.entity_id
_entity_poly.type
_entity_poly.pdbx_seq_one_letter_code
_entity_poly.pdbx_strand_id
1 'polypeptide(L)'
;MGSAIDILASYLPGFVIDRINAAPSATNEPHSETFPAVVLFADISGFTALTEMLAHRPDGAEELTRRLNRYFGRLIDLIVLHHHGDVVKFAGDALLAVWRTTEEELAASTLAAVRCGLEVQQSLAELEDDDQLALKINIAAGRLRILEVGGVFDRWDWTVCGRPLMEIESNPPAEPHQVVVAEPTWKLIEQHCRVRRHTPTTLQILNLTTSSQPSEVERAAIRSDGEPRLRSYLPFAVLSRIQAGQDAWLSELRRVTVLFVNLRGINHETPLGTAQNAARSLQEAVYRYEGSVNKFSVDEKGTTLVAVFGLPPLTHADDAARGVGAALAIQQTLAGQQLPNSVGVCTGRVFCGSVGNQTRREYTVLGDVVNLAARLMQAAKDSILCDHETRQHAQCDFEFETLNKIHVKGKQAAIPVFRPLGARSEQRDAATQMIGRCNLQNQLLSAIESFVDRPAHGMTLVLGELGMGKTHFVNSVLDHQAHARVVTGAADAAERSTPYFAWRSVFRQLFEFDAGDPAAGRNRIREMLGEDEWFTQREPLLNALLSTDIPETELTAQLTGDVRAENTRELMLRILQRAAAQQPLVIAMEDIHWWDSVSWAVLSGIRRREVPVHVVLITRLQNENPSTNSEFRELLADETVTRLALDGLNHADTDALICECLGADRVSAEVSSWIFDRSDGHPYYTRELTLTLEDRDAVTVERGNVRLKAAATALAALGIPDSLEGVINSRLDRLPPQECMVLKSASVIGLDFSRDLLLDIHPIPEDRPQIPQLLNSLQDKSLTRPAEQAGLTIWEFQHTMTREVAYRLLLFAQRRKLHLAIANWYERQTAIPSADFPRLAWHWAHAENQQKAFEYFSRAGSYSLQQGAHSEARVLLEEALKRLVVSDNSEPALRREAATLERRLGEACLELGDLKESTRRLRSALRLLGHPEPGTAVGRAFSVSGILLWQLARRWKLVGRSPSGTETFREAARSCALLCEVYYLANESLRFFHASLHMHKLAQKFGPSRELALANAINCLTAGTIPVRPLARTYLKRARQEERVLNDAQASARIMLMAGVHHVSNGEWSDAREALEYGMACCERLEDYRNHGVLS
;
A
#
# COMPACT_ATOMS: atom_id res chain seq x y z
N MET A 1 12.91 28.43 9.01
CA MET A 1 13.84 27.33 8.70
C MET A 1 15.23 27.80 9.10
N GLY A 2 16.02 26.96 9.77
CA GLY A 2 17.45 27.25 9.94
C GLY A 2 18.17 27.18 8.60
N SER A 3 19.40 27.67 8.54
CA SER A 3 20.26 27.45 7.37
C SER A 3 20.61 25.96 7.24
N ALA A 4 21.03 25.52 6.05
CA ALA A 4 21.39 24.11 5.83
C ALA A 4 22.48 23.62 6.81
N ILE A 5 23.42 24.50 7.16
CA ILE A 5 24.47 24.19 8.16
C ILE A 5 23.91 24.05 9.59
N ASP A 6 22.86 24.79 9.97
CA ASP A 6 22.19 24.59 11.27
C ASP A 6 21.48 23.23 11.34
N ILE A 7 20.84 22.82 10.24
CA ILE A 7 20.19 21.50 10.15
C ILE A 7 21.24 20.40 10.29
N LEU A 8 22.39 20.52 9.61
CA LEU A 8 23.51 19.59 9.74
C LEU A 8 24.11 19.60 11.17
N ALA A 9 24.23 20.76 11.81
CA ALA A 9 24.77 20.88 13.17
C ALA A 9 23.88 20.22 14.22
N SER A 10 22.55 20.23 14.04
CA SER A 10 21.62 19.51 14.92
C SER A 10 21.85 17.98 14.96
N TYR A 11 22.63 17.43 14.02
CA TYR A 11 23.01 16.01 14.03
C TYR A 11 24.16 15.66 14.99
N LEU A 12 24.87 16.66 15.51
CA LEU A 12 26.04 16.46 16.39
C LEU A 12 25.78 17.06 17.80
N PRO A 13 26.48 16.56 18.82
CA PRO A 13 26.45 17.17 20.16
C PRO A 13 27.29 18.46 20.21
N GLY A 14 26.96 19.33 21.16
CA GLY A 14 27.56 20.66 21.31
C GLY A 14 29.09 20.63 21.40
N PHE A 15 29.66 19.68 22.14
CA PHE A 15 31.12 19.60 22.30
C PHE A 15 31.87 19.32 20.97
N VAL A 16 31.24 18.66 19.99
CA VAL A 16 31.83 18.47 18.66
C VAL A 16 31.78 19.78 17.88
N ILE A 17 30.68 20.52 17.97
CA ILE A 17 30.51 21.84 17.36
C ILE A 17 31.53 22.85 17.93
N ASP A 18 31.70 22.90 19.25
CA ASP A 18 32.66 23.80 19.92
C ASP A 18 34.10 23.57 19.43
N ARG A 19 34.49 22.30 19.26
CA ARG A 19 35.83 21.93 18.80
C ARG A 19 36.02 22.07 17.28
N ILE A 20 34.95 21.97 16.48
CA ILE A 20 34.96 22.41 15.08
C ILE A 20 35.18 23.94 15.05
N ASN A 21 34.42 24.69 15.83
CA ASN A 21 34.51 26.16 15.94
C ASN A 21 35.88 26.66 16.45
N ALA A 22 36.56 25.90 17.29
CA ALA A 22 37.91 26.22 17.78
C ALA A 22 39.00 26.13 16.70
N ALA A 23 38.79 25.31 15.65
CA ALA A 23 39.74 25.10 14.56
C ALA A 23 39.03 24.76 13.23
N PRO A 24 38.22 25.68 12.66
CA PRO A 24 37.27 25.35 11.59
C PRO A 24 37.95 24.84 10.30
N SER A 25 39.12 25.38 9.97
CA SER A 25 39.88 25.02 8.77
C SER A 25 40.85 23.84 8.94
N ALA A 26 40.86 23.18 10.09
CA ALA A 26 41.71 22.01 10.32
C ALA A 26 41.13 20.74 9.66
N THR A 27 41.98 19.79 9.28
CA THR A 27 41.54 18.42 9.00
C THR A 27 41.18 17.72 10.32
N ASN A 28 40.21 16.81 10.29
CA ASN A 28 39.97 15.94 11.44
C ASN A 28 41.12 14.94 11.60
N GLU A 29 41.46 14.63 12.85
CA GLU A 29 42.51 13.69 13.24
C GLU A 29 42.05 12.89 14.47
N PRO A 30 42.63 11.71 14.75
CA PRO A 30 42.23 10.90 15.89
C PRO A 30 42.48 11.66 17.19
N HIS A 31 41.46 11.82 18.01
CA HIS A 31 41.49 12.72 19.16
C HIS A 31 40.99 12.04 20.44
N SER A 32 41.52 12.47 21.58
CA SER A 32 41.13 11.98 22.90
C SER A 32 41.25 13.09 23.93
N GLU A 33 40.15 13.45 24.58
CA GLU A 33 40.11 14.42 25.66
C GLU A 33 39.51 13.78 26.92
N THR A 34 39.99 14.13 28.11
CA THR A 34 39.46 13.62 29.40
C THR A 34 39.16 14.78 30.35
N PHE A 35 37.93 14.87 30.84
CA PHE A 35 37.41 15.99 31.63
C PHE A 35 36.44 15.51 32.72
N PRO A 36 36.28 16.27 33.82
CA PRO A 36 35.20 16.06 34.79
C PRO A 36 33.84 16.30 34.14
N ALA A 37 32.89 15.41 34.41
CA ALA A 37 31.56 15.47 33.84
C ALA A 37 30.53 14.74 34.68
N VAL A 38 29.26 15.07 34.44
CA VAL A 38 28.12 14.33 34.96
C VAL A 38 27.34 13.74 33.80
N VAL A 39 27.00 12.46 33.93
CA VAL A 39 26.17 11.71 32.98
C VAL A 39 24.76 11.58 33.53
N LEU A 40 23.77 11.82 32.68
CA LEU A 40 22.38 11.36 32.86
C LEU A 40 22.06 10.36 31.75
N PHE A 41 21.63 9.16 32.14
CA PHE A 41 21.12 8.14 31.23
C PHE A 41 19.64 7.91 31.51
N ALA A 42 18.80 8.20 30.51
CA ALA A 42 17.35 8.07 30.57
C ALA A 42 16.86 6.94 29.65
N ASP A 43 16.33 5.87 30.22
CA ASP A 43 15.77 4.71 29.52
C ASP A 43 14.23 4.76 29.51
N ILE A 44 13.60 4.54 28.35
CA ILE A 44 12.15 4.50 28.19
C ILE A 44 11.62 3.09 28.46
N SER A 45 11.16 2.87 29.68
CA SER A 45 10.50 1.63 30.08
C SER A 45 9.22 1.39 29.27
N GLY A 46 9.01 0.13 28.85
CA GLY A 46 7.87 -0.29 28.06
C GLY A 46 8.08 -0.22 26.54
N PHE A 47 9.06 0.57 26.05
CA PHE A 47 9.25 0.80 24.62
C PHE A 47 9.59 -0.46 23.82
N THR A 48 10.41 -1.35 24.39
CA THR A 48 10.68 -2.66 23.81
C THR A 48 9.39 -3.51 23.62
N ALA A 49 8.45 -3.49 24.57
CA ALA A 49 7.20 -4.24 24.46
C ALA A 49 6.24 -3.60 23.44
N LEU A 50 6.22 -2.26 23.40
CA LEU A 50 5.52 -1.49 22.37
C LEU A 50 6.08 -1.80 20.96
N THR A 51 7.40 -1.91 20.82
CA THR A 51 8.07 -2.30 19.57
C THR A 51 7.59 -3.66 19.09
N GLU A 52 7.53 -4.66 19.98
CA GLU A 52 7.09 -6.02 19.64
C GLU A 52 5.59 -6.09 19.33
N MET A 53 4.75 -5.33 20.04
CA MET A 53 3.32 -5.20 19.73
C MET A 53 3.07 -4.52 18.37
N LEU A 54 3.86 -3.51 18.03
CA LEU A 54 3.75 -2.80 16.76
C LEU A 54 4.42 -3.56 15.59
N ALA A 55 5.36 -4.48 15.84
CA ALA A 55 6.09 -5.21 14.79
C ALA A 55 5.20 -6.01 13.80
N HIS A 56 4.00 -6.40 14.23
CA HIS A 56 3.02 -7.10 13.39
C HIS A 56 2.12 -6.17 12.57
N ARG A 57 2.19 -4.85 12.77
CA ARG A 57 1.42 -3.86 12.02
C ARG A 57 2.22 -3.30 10.85
N PRO A 58 1.61 -3.06 9.68
CA PRO A 58 2.30 -2.46 8.53
C PRO A 58 2.92 -1.09 8.84
N ASP A 59 2.24 -0.27 9.66
CA ASP A 59 2.64 1.08 10.08
C ASP A 59 3.48 1.11 11.37
N GLY A 60 3.78 -0.05 11.95
CA GLY A 60 4.29 -0.16 13.31
C GLY A 60 5.63 0.55 13.57
N ALA A 61 6.59 0.43 12.65
CA ALA A 61 7.91 1.06 12.81
C ALA A 61 7.87 2.60 12.71
N GLU A 62 6.93 3.14 11.95
CA GLU A 62 6.69 4.58 11.84
C GLU A 62 5.98 5.12 13.08
N GLU A 63 4.92 4.45 13.52
CA GLU A 63 4.18 4.81 14.74
C GLU A 63 5.08 4.75 15.99
N LEU A 64 5.93 3.74 16.08
CA LEU A 64 6.97 3.61 17.11
C LEU A 64 7.89 4.83 17.13
N THR A 65 8.39 5.24 15.96
CA THR A 65 9.29 6.40 15.85
C THR A 65 8.58 7.71 16.13
N ARG A 66 7.32 7.85 15.73
CA ARG A 66 6.48 9.02 16.02
C ARG A 66 6.31 9.22 17.53
N ARG A 67 6.09 8.14 18.28
CA ARG A 67 6.04 8.16 19.76
C ARG A 67 7.42 8.47 20.35
N LEU A 68 8.47 7.81 19.88
CA LEU A 68 9.84 8.05 20.35
C LEU A 68 10.27 9.52 20.21
N ASN A 69 10.02 10.14 19.04
CA ASN A 69 10.35 11.54 18.79
C ASN A 69 9.51 12.52 19.63
N ARG A 70 8.29 12.16 20.04
CA ARG A 70 7.49 12.95 21.00
C ARG A 70 8.17 12.97 22.39
N TYR A 71 8.61 11.81 22.88
CA TYR A 71 9.31 11.68 24.17
C TYR A 71 10.70 12.33 24.13
N PHE A 72 11.54 11.95 23.15
CA PHE A 72 12.88 12.53 23.00
C PHE A 72 12.83 14.04 22.74
N GLY A 73 11.86 14.56 21.98
CA GLY A 73 11.73 16.00 21.77
C GLY A 73 11.59 16.78 23.07
N ARG A 74 10.72 16.34 23.98
CA ARG A 74 10.58 16.95 25.32
C ARG A 74 11.84 16.80 26.18
N LEU A 75 12.45 15.62 26.17
CA LEU A 75 13.70 15.36 26.88
C LEU A 75 14.82 16.30 26.42
N ILE A 76 15.00 16.45 25.12
CA ILE A 76 16.01 17.34 24.52
C ILE A 76 15.73 18.78 24.91
N ASP A 77 14.49 19.25 24.81
CA ASP A 77 14.14 20.64 25.15
C ASP A 77 14.44 20.94 26.63
N LEU A 78 14.07 20.06 27.57
CA LEU A 78 14.40 20.23 28.98
C LEU A 78 15.91 20.18 29.24
N ILE A 79 16.60 19.16 28.73
CA ILE A 79 18.04 18.97 28.97
C ILE A 79 18.85 20.14 28.38
N VAL A 80 18.57 20.50 27.12
CA VAL A 80 19.39 21.45 26.35
C VAL A 80 18.98 22.91 26.61
N LEU A 81 17.69 23.22 26.66
CA LEU A 81 17.21 24.61 26.73
C LEU A 81 16.98 25.09 28.16
N HIS A 82 16.64 24.21 29.11
CA HIS A 82 16.35 24.61 30.51
C HIS A 82 17.51 24.28 31.48
N HIS A 83 18.22 23.17 31.26
CA HIS A 83 19.27 22.68 32.19
C HIS A 83 20.69 22.73 31.61
N HIS A 84 20.88 23.30 30.42
CA HIS A 84 22.18 23.49 29.73
C HIS A 84 23.05 22.23 29.62
N GLY A 85 22.45 21.04 29.67
CA GLY A 85 23.12 19.77 29.39
C GLY A 85 23.33 19.56 27.90
N ASP A 86 24.18 18.60 27.55
CA ASP A 86 24.38 18.19 26.16
C ASP A 86 23.88 16.77 25.91
N VAL A 87 22.86 16.64 25.06
CA VAL A 87 22.35 15.33 24.63
C VAL A 87 23.37 14.74 23.67
N VAL A 88 24.25 13.90 24.21
CA VAL A 88 25.35 13.36 23.44
C VAL A 88 24.89 12.26 22.49
N LYS A 89 24.12 11.26 22.92
CA LYS A 89 23.83 10.07 22.09
C LYS A 89 22.46 9.45 22.31
N PHE A 90 21.91 8.83 21.27
CA PHE A 90 20.69 8.00 21.34
C PHE A 90 21.04 6.51 21.20
N ALA A 91 20.65 5.71 22.19
CA ALA A 91 20.96 4.28 22.32
C ALA A 91 19.65 3.46 22.32
N GLY A 92 19.03 3.30 21.15
CA GLY A 92 17.74 2.62 21.01
C GLY A 92 16.61 3.42 21.66
N ASP A 93 16.02 2.87 22.72
CA ASP A 93 15.03 3.49 23.59
C ASP A 93 15.60 4.40 24.69
N ALA A 94 16.93 4.51 24.80
CA ALA A 94 17.60 5.35 25.78
C ALA A 94 18.27 6.60 25.20
N LEU A 95 18.39 7.65 26.03
CA LEU A 95 19.04 8.92 25.74
C LEU A 95 20.16 9.17 26.76
N LEU A 96 21.34 9.57 26.26
CA LEU A 96 22.51 9.90 27.05
C LEU A 96 22.79 11.41 26.99
N ALA A 97 22.84 12.06 28.16
CA ALA A 97 23.17 13.47 28.31
C ALA A 97 24.38 13.69 29.23
N VAL A 98 25.14 14.76 28.97
CA VAL A 98 26.39 15.08 29.65
C VAL A 98 26.46 16.56 30.04
N TRP A 99 26.87 16.85 31.27
CA TRP A 99 27.30 18.17 31.72
C TRP A 99 28.82 18.15 31.86
N ARG A 100 29.53 18.77 30.89
CA ARG A 100 30.98 19.00 30.95
C ARG A 100 31.27 20.08 32.00
N THR A 101 32.26 19.86 32.87
CA THR A 101 32.49 20.73 34.04
C THR A 101 33.95 20.67 34.50
N THR A 102 34.29 21.42 35.56
CA THR A 102 35.58 21.40 36.24
C THR A 102 35.52 20.51 37.49
N GLU A 103 36.67 20.16 38.09
CA GLU A 103 36.68 19.40 39.36
C GLU A 103 36.05 20.21 40.52
N GLU A 104 36.17 21.53 40.48
CA GLU A 104 35.62 22.46 41.48
C GLU A 104 34.09 22.56 41.37
N GLU A 105 33.55 22.51 40.16
CA GLU A 105 32.11 22.64 39.88
C GLU A 105 31.37 21.31 39.79
N LEU A 106 32.07 20.16 39.88
CA LEU A 106 31.49 18.82 39.68
C LEU A 106 30.26 18.56 40.57
N ALA A 107 30.28 19.02 41.82
CA ALA A 107 29.15 18.91 42.75
C ALA A 107 27.94 19.76 42.31
N ALA A 108 28.18 20.99 41.81
CA ALA A 108 27.14 21.88 41.30
C ALA A 108 26.51 21.34 40.00
N SER A 109 27.33 20.84 39.08
CA SER A 109 26.86 20.16 37.86
C SER A 109 26.10 18.87 38.19
N THR A 110 26.47 18.15 39.26
CA THR A 110 25.73 16.95 39.70
C THR A 110 24.35 17.32 40.21
N LEU A 111 24.24 18.41 40.98
CA LEU A 111 22.95 18.95 41.43
C LEU A 111 22.07 19.43 40.26
N ALA A 112 22.66 20.04 39.24
CA ALA A 112 21.95 20.45 38.02
C ALA A 112 21.40 19.25 37.24
N ALA A 113 22.20 18.21 36.99
CA ALA A 113 21.76 16.98 36.34
C ALA A 113 20.65 16.26 37.13
N VAL A 114 20.75 16.22 38.47
CA VAL A 114 19.70 15.64 39.33
C VAL A 114 18.41 16.46 39.27
N ARG A 115 18.48 17.80 39.21
CA ARG A 115 17.29 18.63 39.01
C ARG A 115 16.65 18.36 37.65
N CYS A 116 17.45 18.31 36.59
CA CYS A 116 17.00 17.96 35.26
C CYS A 116 16.26 16.62 35.26
N GLY A 117 16.85 15.57 35.88
CA GLY A 117 16.20 14.27 36.00
C GLY A 117 14.84 14.30 36.73
N LEU A 118 14.72 15.08 37.82
CA LEU A 118 13.46 15.22 38.55
C LEU A 118 12.39 16.00 37.76
N GLU A 119 12.76 17.09 37.07
CA GLU A 119 11.86 17.88 36.24
C GLU A 119 11.41 17.09 34.99
N VAL A 120 12.32 16.31 34.40
CA VAL A 120 12.04 15.36 33.32
C VAL A 120 10.97 14.34 33.76
N GLN A 121 11.13 13.70 34.93
CA GLN A 121 10.11 12.77 35.43
C GLN A 121 8.75 13.45 35.65
N GLN A 122 8.73 14.69 36.15
CA GLN A 122 7.48 15.45 36.36
C GLN A 122 6.80 15.84 35.05
N SER A 123 7.55 16.38 34.08
CA SER A 123 7.01 16.84 32.81
C SER A 123 6.55 15.71 31.90
N LEU A 124 7.10 14.51 32.04
CA LEU A 124 6.73 13.36 31.19
C LEU A 124 5.60 12.51 31.77
N ALA A 125 5.31 12.63 33.08
CA ALA A 125 4.09 12.08 33.68
C ALA A 125 2.81 12.60 32.98
N GLU A 126 2.82 13.84 32.46
CA GLU A 126 1.71 14.43 31.69
C GLU A 126 1.53 13.81 30.28
N LEU A 127 2.47 12.99 29.82
CA LEU A 127 2.42 12.33 28.51
C LEU A 127 2.08 10.83 28.59
N GLU A 128 1.98 10.25 29.78
CA GLU A 128 1.83 8.79 29.96
C GLU A 128 0.40 8.26 29.67
N ASP A 129 -0.61 9.13 29.75
CA ASP A 129 -2.05 8.78 29.58
C ASP A 129 -2.40 8.11 28.23
N ASP A 130 -1.55 8.29 27.20
CA ASP A 130 -1.76 7.78 25.82
C ASP A 130 -1.02 6.43 25.57
N ASP A 131 0.09 6.18 26.27
CA ASP A 131 1.15 5.25 25.80
C ASP A 131 1.67 4.21 26.83
N GLN A 132 1.40 4.35 28.14
CA GLN A 132 1.97 3.49 29.22
C GLN A 132 3.52 3.43 29.29
N LEU A 133 4.23 4.36 28.64
CA LEU A 133 5.68 4.48 28.70
C LEU A 133 6.10 5.34 29.89
N ALA A 134 7.15 4.93 30.59
CA ALA A 134 7.67 5.62 31.78
C ALA A 134 9.21 5.65 31.78
N LEU A 135 9.82 6.67 32.39
CA LEU A 135 11.27 6.84 32.37
C LEU A 135 11.99 6.23 33.58
N LYS A 136 13.20 5.72 33.34
CA LYS A 136 14.18 5.32 34.35
C LYS A 136 15.41 6.21 34.18
N ILE A 137 15.81 6.95 35.22
CA ILE A 137 16.92 7.90 35.12
C ILE A 137 18.04 7.50 36.08
N ASN A 138 19.23 7.29 35.54
CA ASN A 138 20.44 6.98 36.29
C ASN A 138 21.45 8.11 36.07
N ILE A 139 22.04 8.62 37.16
CA ILE A 139 22.99 9.73 37.13
C ILE A 139 24.30 9.32 37.81
N ALA A 140 25.42 9.60 37.15
CA ALA A 140 26.75 9.32 37.67
C ALA A 140 27.74 10.46 37.35
N ALA A 141 28.65 10.77 38.27
CA ALA A 141 29.61 11.86 38.15
C ALA A 141 31.07 11.36 38.22
N GLY A 142 31.96 11.98 37.46
CA GLY A 142 33.38 11.64 37.45
C GLY A 142 34.08 12.03 36.15
N ARG A 143 35.24 11.42 35.86
CA ARG A 143 35.97 11.70 34.62
C ARG A 143 35.37 10.93 33.44
N LEU A 144 34.92 11.67 32.43
CA LEU A 144 34.61 11.15 31.10
C LEU A 144 35.78 11.40 30.16
N ARG A 145 35.83 10.58 29.11
CA ARG A 145 36.77 10.65 28.02
C ARG A 145 36.01 10.62 26.69
N ILE A 146 36.20 11.64 25.87
CA ILE A 146 35.79 11.62 24.46
C ILE A 146 36.88 10.89 23.68
N LEU A 147 36.46 10.01 22.77
CA LEU A 147 37.29 9.38 21.76
C LEU A 147 36.74 9.72 20.38
N GLU A 148 37.60 10.17 19.47
CA GLU A 148 37.27 10.37 18.07
C GLU A 148 38.18 9.55 17.18
N VAL A 149 37.56 8.79 16.29
CA VAL A 149 38.18 7.67 15.59
C VAL A 149 37.55 7.46 14.20
N GLY A 150 38.21 6.67 13.36
CA GLY A 150 37.81 6.42 11.98
C GLY A 150 38.62 7.24 10.99
N GLY A 151 37.93 7.97 10.10
CA GLY A 151 38.53 8.76 9.02
C GLY A 151 38.71 7.98 7.71
N VAL A 152 38.17 6.77 7.58
CA VAL A 152 38.12 6.05 6.30
C VAL A 152 37.11 6.77 5.40
N PHE A 153 37.52 7.15 4.19
CA PHE A 153 36.79 8.07 3.30
C PHE A 153 36.37 9.40 3.97
N ASP A 154 37.19 9.90 4.90
CA ASP A 154 36.89 11.08 5.75
C ASP A 154 35.58 10.95 6.55
N ARG A 155 35.14 9.72 6.88
CA ARG A 155 34.00 9.48 7.77
C ARG A 155 34.48 9.32 9.22
N TRP A 156 34.19 10.30 10.07
CA TRP A 156 34.65 10.35 11.46
C TRP A 156 33.55 10.01 12.47
N ASP A 157 33.85 9.11 13.40
CA ASP A 157 32.95 8.73 14.48
C ASP A 157 33.50 9.17 15.83
N TRP A 158 32.61 9.49 16.76
CA TRP A 158 32.95 9.90 18.11
C TRP A 158 32.17 9.08 19.13
N THR A 159 32.75 8.85 20.30
CA THR A 159 32.06 8.26 21.45
C THR A 159 32.55 8.84 22.77
N VAL A 160 31.69 8.79 23.79
CA VAL A 160 32.07 9.04 25.18
C VAL A 160 32.31 7.70 25.88
N CYS A 161 33.25 7.67 26.82
CA CYS A 161 33.57 6.52 27.66
C CYS A 161 34.09 7.01 29.02
N GLY A 162 34.05 6.19 30.07
CA GLY A 162 34.57 6.58 31.39
C GLY A 162 33.88 5.88 32.55
N ARG A 163 34.37 6.15 33.76
CA ARG A 163 33.83 5.55 34.99
C ARG A 163 32.35 5.84 35.23
N PRO A 164 31.79 7.04 34.96
CA PRO A 164 30.35 7.29 35.14
C PRO A 164 29.44 6.35 34.33
N LEU A 165 29.82 6.00 33.10
CA LEU A 165 29.06 5.07 32.26
C LEU A 165 29.13 3.63 32.83
N MET A 166 30.31 3.21 33.29
CA MET A 166 30.49 1.92 33.95
C MET A 166 29.78 1.84 35.31
N GLU A 167 29.66 2.96 36.04
CA GLU A 167 28.88 3.04 37.29
C GLU A 167 27.39 2.85 37.02
N ILE A 168 26.87 3.38 35.91
CA ILE A 168 25.48 3.16 35.47
C ILE A 168 25.25 1.72 35.02
N GLU A 169 26.18 1.13 34.25
CA GLU A 169 26.10 -0.26 33.77
C GLU A 169 26.22 -1.30 34.91
N SER A 170 27.12 -1.07 35.88
CA SER A 170 27.43 -2.04 36.95
C SER A 170 26.42 -2.05 38.10
N ASN A 171 25.52 -1.07 38.16
CA ASN A 171 24.53 -0.94 39.23
C ASN A 171 23.12 -1.36 38.76
N PRO A 172 22.25 -1.84 39.67
CA PRO A 172 20.85 -2.08 39.34
C PRO A 172 20.19 -0.77 38.85
N PRO A 173 19.55 -0.78 37.67
CA PRO A 173 18.95 0.43 37.10
C PRO A 173 17.77 0.92 37.95
N ALA A 174 17.49 2.22 37.86
CA ALA A 174 16.26 2.82 38.38
C ALA A 174 15.00 2.05 37.95
N GLU A 175 14.02 1.91 38.84
CA GLU A 175 12.66 1.52 38.44
C GLU A 175 11.95 2.69 37.70
N PRO A 176 10.81 2.44 37.01
CA PRO A 176 10.00 3.50 36.41
C PRO A 176 9.70 4.64 37.40
N HIS A 177 9.68 5.87 36.88
CA HIS A 177 9.46 7.12 37.62
C HIS A 177 10.57 7.50 38.63
N GLN A 178 11.69 6.78 38.68
CA GLN A 178 12.77 7.05 39.62
C GLN A 178 13.98 7.77 38.99
N VAL A 179 14.66 8.55 39.83
CA VAL A 179 16.00 9.10 39.58
C VAL A 179 16.95 8.45 40.60
N VAL A 180 17.99 7.77 40.12
CA VAL A 180 18.90 6.99 40.96
C VAL A 180 20.36 7.41 40.72
N VAL A 181 21.12 7.45 41.81
CA VAL A 181 22.58 7.66 41.85
C VAL A 181 23.25 6.52 42.63
N ALA A 182 24.50 6.20 42.33
CA ALA A 182 25.30 5.33 43.20
C ALA A 182 25.97 6.13 44.33
N GLU A 183 26.51 5.43 45.33
CA GLU A 183 27.10 6.04 46.53
C GLU A 183 28.23 7.08 46.26
N PRO A 184 29.14 6.90 45.28
CA PRO A 184 30.16 7.91 44.96
C PRO A 184 29.56 9.22 44.47
N THR A 185 28.62 9.14 43.53
CA THR A 185 27.89 10.30 42.99
C THR A 185 27.03 10.98 44.04
N TRP A 186 26.39 10.22 44.93
CA TRP A 186 25.63 10.75 46.07
C TRP A 186 26.48 11.61 47.02
N LYS A 187 27.71 11.20 47.34
CA LYS A 187 28.59 11.93 48.28
C LYS A 187 28.93 13.35 47.83
N LEU A 188 28.83 13.65 46.53
CA LEU A 188 29.00 15.02 46.00
C LEU A 188 27.83 15.95 46.34
N ILE A 189 26.64 15.40 46.60
CA ILE A 189 25.36 16.13 46.72
C ILE A 189 24.61 15.83 48.02
N GLU A 190 25.24 15.15 48.99
CA GLU A 190 24.54 14.59 50.15
C GLU A 190 23.82 15.63 51.03
N GLN A 191 24.27 16.88 51.00
CA GLN A 191 23.72 18.01 51.74
C GLN A 191 22.51 18.65 51.03
N HIS A 192 22.28 18.33 49.76
CA HIS A 192 21.38 19.04 48.83
C HIS A 192 20.17 18.23 48.36
N CYS A 193 20.02 16.96 48.74
CA CYS A 193 18.87 16.14 48.37
C CYS A 193 18.39 15.27 49.54
N ARG A 194 17.13 14.82 49.49
CA ARG A 194 16.64 13.70 50.31
C ARG A 194 16.64 12.44 49.48
N VAL A 195 17.14 11.35 50.06
CA VAL A 195 17.26 10.06 49.39
C VAL A 195 16.59 8.93 50.15
N ARG A 196 16.23 7.88 49.41
CA ARG A 196 15.83 6.58 49.93
C ARG A 196 16.81 5.52 49.42
N ARG A 197 17.13 4.52 50.24
CA ARG A 197 17.92 3.37 49.78
C ARG A 197 17.11 2.54 48.79
N HIS A 198 17.61 2.43 47.55
CA HIS A 198 16.99 1.68 46.47
C HIS A 198 17.55 0.24 46.46
N THR A 199 18.87 0.10 46.44
CA THR A 199 19.59 -1.18 46.56
C THR A 199 20.74 -1.05 47.57
N PRO A 200 21.54 -2.11 47.83
CA PRO A 200 22.73 -1.97 48.66
C PRO A 200 23.72 -0.90 48.15
N THR A 201 23.81 -0.69 46.82
CA THR A 201 24.79 0.20 46.17
C THR A 201 24.20 1.49 45.61
N THR A 202 22.87 1.61 45.49
CA THR A 202 22.19 2.75 44.86
C THR A 202 21.16 3.46 45.76
N LEU A 203 21.00 4.76 45.53
CA LEU A 203 20.13 5.67 46.25
C LEU A 203 19.15 6.35 45.29
N GLN A 204 17.86 6.28 45.59
CA GLN A 204 16.81 7.02 44.89
C GLN A 204 16.77 8.46 45.41
N ILE A 205 16.84 9.44 44.52
CA ILE A 205 16.58 10.84 44.84
C ILE A 205 15.06 11.05 44.95
N LEU A 206 14.60 11.62 46.07
CA LEU A 206 13.18 11.95 46.29
C LEU A 206 12.88 13.42 45.98
N ASN A 207 13.71 14.33 46.48
CA ASN A 207 13.64 15.76 46.18
C ASN A 207 14.94 16.49 46.51
N LEU A 208 15.06 17.72 46.02
CA LEU A 208 16.14 18.64 46.38
C LEU A 208 15.76 19.47 47.62
N THR A 209 16.74 19.72 48.49
CA THR A 209 16.59 20.60 49.66
C THR A 209 17.01 22.04 49.36
N THR A 210 17.60 22.31 48.19
CA THR A 210 18.17 23.62 47.83
C THR A 210 17.80 24.04 46.41
N SER A 211 17.38 25.31 46.28
CA SER A 211 17.02 25.95 45.01
C SER A 211 18.12 26.91 44.55
N SER A 212 19.16 26.39 43.91
CA SER A 212 20.20 27.14 43.20
C SER A 212 19.95 27.11 41.70
N GLN A 213 19.72 28.24 41.02
CA GLN A 213 19.54 28.21 39.56
C GLN A 213 20.82 27.72 38.84
N PRO A 214 20.69 26.99 37.71
CA PRO A 214 21.85 26.60 36.91
C PRO A 214 22.52 27.85 36.30
N SER A 215 23.83 27.77 36.09
CA SER A 215 24.58 28.79 35.36
C SER A 215 24.12 28.83 33.91
N GLU A 216 23.81 30.02 33.40
CA GLU A 216 23.39 30.21 32.01
C GLU A 216 24.61 30.03 31.08
N VAL A 217 24.59 28.97 30.27
CA VAL A 217 25.64 28.68 29.28
C VAL A 217 25.04 28.77 27.88
N GLU A 218 25.43 29.81 27.15
CA GLU A 218 25.03 30.02 25.76
C GLU A 218 25.84 29.10 24.83
N ARG A 219 25.14 28.36 23.96
CA ARG A 219 25.77 27.45 23.00
C ARG A 219 26.29 28.22 21.79
N ALA A 220 27.53 27.97 21.39
CA ALA A 220 28.07 28.54 20.17
C ALA A 220 27.37 27.95 18.92
N ALA A 221 26.85 28.83 18.06
CA ALA A 221 26.40 28.43 16.72
C ALA A 221 27.57 27.91 15.89
N ILE A 222 27.31 27.00 14.96
CA ILE A 222 28.32 26.49 14.03
C ILE A 222 28.81 27.61 13.10
N ARG A 223 30.13 27.77 12.97
CA ARG A 223 30.69 28.72 12.00
C ARG A 223 30.63 28.15 10.59
N SER A 224 30.36 29.01 9.61
CA SER A 224 30.27 28.63 8.19
C SER A 224 31.57 28.04 7.62
N ASP A 225 32.73 28.46 8.12
CA ASP A 225 34.03 27.90 7.74
C ASP A 225 34.29 26.50 8.31
N GLY A 226 33.50 26.04 9.29
CA GLY A 226 33.55 24.68 9.84
C GLY A 226 32.69 23.64 9.12
N GLU A 227 31.89 24.04 8.12
CA GLU A 227 30.96 23.13 7.42
C GLU A 227 31.63 21.87 6.81
N PRO A 228 32.84 21.93 6.21
CA PRO A 228 33.51 20.73 5.69
C PRO A 228 33.80 19.70 6.79
N ARG A 229 34.32 20.15 7.94
CA ARG A 229 34.55 19.29 9.11
C ARG A 229 33.24 18.70 9.64
N LEU A 230 32.16 19.49 9.65
CA LEU A 230 30.83 19.05 10.08
C LEU A 230 30.30 17.89 9.24
N ARG A 231 30.41 17.97 7.92
CA ARG A 231 29.91 16.93 6.99
C ARG A 231 30.54 15.56 7.23
N SER A 232 31.82 15.52 7.59
CA SER A 232 32.59 14.29 7.85
C SER A 232 31.99 13.39 8.96
N TYR A 233 31.20 13.97 9.88
CA TYR A 233 30.53 13.26 10.97
C TYR A 233 29.16 12.70 10.60
N LEU A 234 28.68 12.89 9.36
CA LEU A 234 27.30 12.60 8.96
C LEU A 234 27.22 11.51 7.88
N PRO A 235 26.21 10.61 7.93
CA PRO A 235 25.96 9.63 6.86
C PRO A 235 25.60 10.32 5.53
N PHE A 236 26.00 9.72 4.40
CA PHE A 236 25.71 10.25 3.07
C PHE A 236 24.20 10.39 2.79
N ALA A 237 23.37 9.48 3.33
CA ALA A 237 21.91 9.55 3.30
C ALA A 237 21.37 10.90 3.81
N VAL A 238 22.00 11.47 4.86
CA VAL A 238 21.65 12.75 5.47
C VAL A 238 22.13 13.91 4.60
N LEU A 239 23.40 13.85 4.17
CA LEU A 239 24.04 14.89 3.38
C LEU A 239 23.31 15.16 2.05
N SER A 240 23.09 14.10 1.26
CA SER A 240 22.47 14.17 -0.07
C SER A 240 21.04 14.75 -0.03
N ARG A 241 20.21 14.31 0.92
CA ARG A 241 18.82 14.77 1.08
C ARG A 241 18.74 16.21 1.60
N ILE A 242 19.60 16.61 2.55
CA ILE A 242 19.62 18.01 3.04
C ILE A 242 20.14 18.97 1.97
N GLN A 243 21.17 18.57 1.20
CA GLN A 243 21.65 19.37 0.05
C GLN A 243 20.58 19.57 -1.02
N ALA A 244 19.69 18.60 -1.21
CA ALA A 244 18.54 18.70 -2.10
C ALA A 244 17.30 19.39 -1.49
N GLY A 245 17.38 19.92 -0.26
CA GLY A 245 16.25 20.59 0.41
C GLY A 245 15.14 19.64 0.90
N GLN A 246 15.41 18.33 0.98
CA GLN A 246 14.40 17.29 1.23
C GLN A 246 14.42 16.76 2.68
N ASP A 247 14.75 17.59 3.67
CA ASP A 247 14.94 17.16 5.07
C ASP A 247 13.67 16.51 5.67
N ALA A 248 12.49 17.06 5.34
CA ALA A 248 11.19 16.51 5.74
C ALA A 248 10.82 15.16 5.08
N TRP A 249 11.58 14.73 4.07
CA TRP A 249 11.38 13.49 3.30
C TRP A 249 12.59 12.52 3.40
N LEU A 250 13.50 12.77 4.34
CA LEU A 250 14.64 11.90 4.66
C LEU A 250 14.24 10.50 5.15
N SER A 251 13.10 10.40 5.83
CA SER A 251 12.67 9.19 6.53
C SER A 251 11.90 8.24 5.60
N GLU A 252 12.26 6.96 5.63
CA GLU A 252 11.77 5.91 4.71
C GLU A 252 11.57 4.57 5.45
N LEU A 253 10.71 3.70 4.92
CA LEU A 253 10.59 2.30 5.36
C LEU A 253 11.37 1.40 4.41
N ARG A 254 12.37 0.68 4.93
CA ARG A 254 13.30 -0.15 4.15
C ARG A 254 13.45 -1.53 4.74
N ARG A 255 13.71 -2.53 3.89
CA ARG A 255 14.30 -3.81 4.34
C ARG A 255 15.81 -3.61 4.34
N VAL A 256 16.45 -3.87 5.48
CA VAL A 256 17.89 -3.69 5.68
C VAL A 256 18.46 -4.89 6.42
N THR A 257 19.79 -5.03 6.39
CA THR A 257 20.52 -5.96 7.26
C THR A 257 21.29 -5.18 8.31
N VAL A 258 21.05 -5.50 9.58
CA VAL A 258 21.65 -4.81 10.73
C VAL A 258 22.73 -5.69 11.35
N LEU A 259 23.93 -5.13 11.48
CA LEU A 259 25.06 -5.70 12.21
C LEU A 259 25.23 -5.00 13.55
N PHE A 260 25.19 -5.79 14.62
CA PHE A 260 25.63 -5.39 15.95
C PHE A 260 26.92 -6.13 16.29
N VAL A 261 28.01 -5.38 16.53
CA VAL A 261 29.33 -5.93 16.87
C VAL A 261 29.70 -5.44 18.27
N ASN A 262 30.00 -6.36 19.19
CA ASN A 262 30.57 -6.06 20.52
C ASN A 262 32.09 -6.27 20.50
N LEU A 263 32.85 -5.27 20.94
CA LEU A 263 34.31 -5.25 20.97
C LEU A 263 34.83 -5.49 22.39
N ARG A 264 34.93 -6.77 22.78
CA ARG A 264 35.40 -7.15 24.11
C ARG A 264 36.91 -6.89 24.20
N GLY A 265 37.30 -5.93 25.03
CA GLY A 265 38.70 -5.50 25.16
C GLY A 265 38.94 -4.03 24.78
N ILE A 266 37.97 -3.35 24.17
CA ILE A 266 37.98 -1.88 24.07
C ILE A 266 37.18 -1.30 25.23
N ASN A 267 37.80 -0.39 25.97
CA ASN A 267 37.25 0.26 27.16
C ASN A 267 37.80 1.70 27.30
N HIS A 268 37.41 2.41 28.37
CA HIS A 268 37.83 3.79 28.61
C HIS A 268 39.34 3.99 28.87
N GLU A 269 40.05 2.93 29.28
CA GLU A 269 41.50 2.92 29.53
C GLU A 269 42.31 2.61 28.26
N THR A 270 41.64 2.21 27.17
CA THR A 270 42.29 1.81 25.92
C THR A 270 43.08 2.97 25.30
N PRO A 271 44.33 2.76 24.84
CA PRO A 271 45.10 3.79 24.14
C PRO A 271 44.39 4.27 22.86
N LEU A 272 44.49 5.57 22.56
CA LEU A 272 43.83 6.16 21.38
C LEU A 272 44.25 5.46 20.08
N GLY A 273 45.53 5.12 19.91
CA GLY A 273 46.01 4.39 18.73
C GLY A 273 45.35 3.02 18.55
N THR A 274 45.11 2.28 19.64
CA THR A 274 44.42 0.98 19.59
C THR A 274 42.95 1.15 19.22
N ALA A 275 42.25 2.11 19.83
CA ALA A 275 40.86 2.41 19.51
C ALA A 275 40.69 2.89 18.06
N GLN A 276 41.62 3.73 17.58
CA GLN A 276 41.67 4.23 16.21
C GLN A 276 41.90 3.11 15.19
N ASN A 277 42.86 2.22 15.44
CA ASN A 277 43.14 1.09 14.56
C ASN A 277 41.94 0.15 14.47
N ALA A 278 41.28 -0.16 15.60
CA ALA A 278 40.09 -0.99 15.61
C ALA A 278 38.91 -0.34 14.87
N ALA A 279 38.64 0.94 15.11
CA ALA A 279 37.56 1.67 14.44
C ALA A 279 37.78 1.77 12.92
N ARG A 280 39.02 2.05 12.48
CA ARG A 280 39.38 2.00 11.06
C ARG A 280 39.20 0.62 10.46
N SER A 281 39.64 -0.43 11.16
CA SER A 281 39.50 -1.83 10.69
C SER A 281 38.03 -2.22 10.53
N LEU A 282 37.16 -1.75 11.42
CA LEU A 282 35.71 -1.94 11.32
C LEU A 282 35.10 -1.13 10.17
N GLN A 283 35.48 0.13 10.01
CA GLN A 283 35.04 0.95 8.88
C GLN A 283 35.49 0.32 7.54
N GLU A 284 36.76 -0.06 7.40
CA GLU A 284 37.31 -0.74 6.22
C GLU A 284 36.59 -2.07 5.95
N ALA A 285 36.28 -2.88 6.97
CA ALA A 285 35.55 -4.14 6.81
C ALA A 285 34.07 -3.95 6.44
N VAL A 286 33.38 -2.92 6.97
CA VAL A 286 31.98 -2.61 6.64
C VAL A 286 31.87 -2.00 5.24
N TYR A 287 32.70 -1.00 4.93
CA TYR A 287 32.68 -0.28 3.65
C TYR A 287 33.13 -1.16 2.48
N ARG A 288 33.96 -2.18 2.72
CA ARG A 288 34.33 -3.19 1.71
C ARG A 288 33.12 -3.93 1.13
N TYR A 289 32.05 -4.12 1.90
CA TYR A 289 30.80 -4.74 1.46
C TYR A 289 29.68 -3.70 1.22
N GLU A 290 30.06 -2.43 1.01
CA GLU A 290 29.20 -1.26 0.77
C GLU A 290 28.17 -0.98 1.88
N GLY A 291 28.40 -1.49 3.10
CA GLY A 291 27.58 -1.15 4.27
C GLY A 291 27.88 0.25 4.81
N SER A 292 26.99 0.81 5.63
CA SER A 292 27.21 2.06 6.35
C SER A 292 27.41 1.80 7.84
N VAL A 293 28.44 2.37 8.43
CA VAL A 293 28.53 2.53 9.90
C VAL A 293 27.47 3.56 10.30
N ASN A 294 26.56 3.17 11.20
CA ASN A 294 25.53 4.04 11.75
C ASN A 294 26.08 4.75 12.99
N LYS A 295 26.62 4.00 13.95
CA LYS A 295 27.28 4.57 15.14
C LYS A 295 28.28 3.62 15.79
N PHE A 296 29.33 4.21 16.35
CA PHE A 296 30.24 3.60 17.32
C PHE A 296 29.88 4.12 18.72
N SER A 297 29.51 3.25 19.66
CA SER A 297 28.96 3.61 20.97
C SER A 297 29.60 2.84 22.11
N VAL A 298 29.55 3.41 23.32
CA VAL A 298 29.73 2.68 24.57
C VAL A 298 28.41 2.82 25.33
N ASP A 299 27.70 1.71 25.53
CA ASP A 299 26.40 1.64 26.22
C ASP A 299 26.39 0.49 27.24
N GLU A 300 25.22 0.17 27.80
CA GLU A 300 24.99 -0.97 28.72
C GLU A 300 25.35 -2.36 28.14
N LYS A 301 25.81 -2.43 26.89
CA LYS A 301 26.21 -3.67 26.19
C LYS A 301 27.73 -3.71 25.97
N GLY A 302 28.46 -2.71 26.45
CA GLY A 302 29.90 -2.49 26.25
C GLY A 302 30.20 -1.58 25.06
N THR A 303 31.40 -1.71 24.50
CA THR A 303 31.80 -0.99 23.28
C THR A 303 31.19 -1.68 22.06
N THR A 304 30.26 -1.00 21.40
CA THR A 304 29.45 -1.53 20.30
C THR A 304 29.63 -0.72 19.01
N LEU A 305 29.64 -1.41 17.87
CA LEU A 305 29.47 -0.83 16.54
C LEU A 305 28.13 -1.30 15.97
N VAL A 306 27.33 -0.36 15.47
CA VAL A 306 26.14 -0.63 14.68
C VAL A 306 26.43 -0.29 13.23
N ALA A 307 26.32 -1.28 12.35
CA ALA A 307 26.41 -1.12 10.90
C ALA A 307 25.12 -1.58 10.23
N VAL A 308 24.80 -1.01 9.06
CA VAL A 308 23.56 -1.27 8.33
C VAL A 308 23.85 -1.36 6.83
N PHE A 309 23.30 -2.37 6.17
CA PHE A 309 23.34 -2.61 4.73
C PHE A 309 21.92 -2.41 4.18
N GLY A 310 21.76 -1.72 3.05
CA GLY A 310 20.44 -1.28 2.55
C GLY A 310 20.04 0.15 2.88
N LEU A 311 21.03 1.00 3.20
CA LEU A 311 20.82 2.44 3.39
C LEU A 311 21.23 3.21 2.14
N PRO A 312 20.49 4.26 1.73
CA PRO A 312 20.80 4.99 0.51
C PRO A 312 22.16 5.69 0.62
N PRO A 313 23.01 5.65 -0.43
CA PRO A 313 22.73 5.19 -1.79
C PRO A 313 23.13 3.72 -2.06
N LEU A 314 23.53 2.98 -1.02
CA LEU A 314 24.12 1.65 -1.09
C LEU A 314 23.12 0.59 -0.63
N THR A 315 22.14 0.33 -1.50
CA THR A 315 21.14 -0.74 -1.31
C THR A 315 21.30 -1.81 -2.38
N HIS A 316 21.27 -3.08 -1.95
CA HIS A 316 21.50 -4.25 -2.78
C HIS A 316 20.59 -5.40 -2.32
N ALA A 317 20.05 -6.25 -3.21
CA ALA A 317 19.19 -7.35 -2.72
C ALA A 317 19.96 -8.41 -1.90
N ASP A 318 21.28 -8.48 -2.10
CA ASP A 318 22.23 -9.30 -1.35
C ASP A 318 22.73 -8.60 -0.07
N ASP A 319 22.09 -7.53 0.41
CA ASP A 319 22.44 -6.85 1.68
C ASP A 319 22.50 -7.81 2.89
N ALA A 320 21.78 -8.93 2.86
CA ALA A 320 21.90 -10.02 3.85
C ALA A 320 23.24 -10.76 3.75
N ALA A 321 23.63 -11.16 2.54
CA ALA A 321 24.91 -11.80 2.24
C ALA A 321 26.09 -10.85 2.55
N ARG A 322 26.00 -9.59 2.13
CA ARG A 322 26.97 -8.52 2.44
C ARG A 322 27.15 -8.29 3.92
N GLY A 323 26.06 -8.26 4.70
CA GLY A 323 26.11 -8.20 6.15
C GLY A 323 26.84 -9.41 6.76
N VAL A 324 26.57 -10.62 6.27
CA VAL A 324 27.26 -11.85 6.73
C VAL A 324 28.75 -11.83 6.34
N GLY A 325 29.09 -11.43 5.12
CA GLY A 325 30.47 -11.28 4.65
C GLY A 325 31.25 -10.25 5.46
N ALA A 326 30.64 -9.11 5.77
CA ALA A 326 31.21 -8.10 6.65
C ALA A 326 31.41 -8.62 8.08
N ALA A 327 30.44 -9.36 8.64
CA ALA A 327 30.56 -9.98 9.97
C ALA A 327 31.76 -10.95 10.04
N LEU A 328 31.93 -11.79 9.01
CA LEU A 328 33.07 -12.72 8.89
C LEU A 328 34.41 -11.97 8.74
N ALA A 329 34.46 -10.94 7.90
CA ALA A 329 35.66 -10.11 7.72
C ALA A 329 36.05 -9.34 8.99
N ILE A 330 35.08 -8.82 9.74
CA ILE A 330 35.28 -8.20 11.04
C ILE A 330 35.89 -9.21 12.02
N GLN A 331 35.30 -10.41 12.12
CA GLN A 331 35.78 -11.45 13.03
C GLN A 331 37.24 -11.84 12.72
N GLN A 332 37.57 -12.04 11.44
CA GLN A 332 38.94 -12.34 10.99
C GLN A 332 39.93 -11.19 11.29
N THR A 333 39.54 -9.95 10.99
CA THR A 333 40.42 -8.77 11.13
C THR A 333 40.72 -8.47 12.61
N LEU A 334 39.71 -8.58 13.47
CA LEU A 334 39.87 -8.37 14.92
C LEU A 334 40.58 -9.53 15.62
N ALA A 335 40.43 -10.77 15.13
CA ALA A 335 41.22 -11.91 15.62
C ALA A 335 42.73 -11.70 15.38
N GLY A 336 43.11 -11.13 14.23
CA GLY A 336 44.49 -10.71 13.95
C GLY A 336 45.03 -9.62 14.90
N GLN A 337 44.14 -8.85 15.54
CA GLN A 337 44.45 -7.83 16.55
C GLN A 337 44.29 -8.34 17.99
N GLN A 338 44.00 -9.62 18.19
CA GLN A 338 43.71 -10.24 19.50
C GLN A 338 42.53 -9.60 20.24
N LEU A 339 41.56 -9.04 19.50
CA LEU A 339 40.34 -8.43 20.04
C LEU A 339 39.14 -9.38 19.92
N PRO A 340 38.73 -10.08 21.00
CA PRO A 340 37.54 -10.92 20.97
C PRO A 340 36.29 -10.09 20.68
N ASN A 341 35.43 -10.61 19.82
CA ASN A 341 34.27 -9.90 19.32
C ASN A 341 33.09 -10.86 19.11
N SER A 342 31.89 -10.36 19.39
CA SER A 342 30.64 -11.11 19.21
C SER A 342 29.74 -10.33 18.25
N VAL A 343 29.12 -11.01 17.27
CA VAL A 343 28.34 -10.35 16.21
C VAL A 343 26.93 -10.92 16.12
N GLY A 344 25.94 -10.04 16.00
CA GLY A 344 24.55 -10.36 15.68
C GLY A 344 24.15 -9.76 14.34
N VAL A 345 23.57 -10.57 13.46
CA VAL A 345 23.12 -10.16 12.12
C VAL A 345 21.63 -10.47 11.96
N CYS A 346 20.80 -9.47 11.65
CA CYS A 346 19.38 -9.67 11.34
C CYS A 346 18.94 -8.89 10.11
N THR A 347 18.04 -9.47 9.32
CA THR A 347 17.51 -8.87 8.09
C THR A 347 16.01 -8.65 8.22
N GLY A 348 15.51 -7.48 7.82
CA GLY A 348 14.06 -7.24 7.83
C GLY A 348 13.67 -5.78 7.70
N ARG A 349 12.37 -5.49 7.81
CA ARG A 349 11.85 -4.13 7.65
C ARG A 349 12.08 -3.28 8.90
N VAL A 350 12.62 -2.09 8.69
CA VAL A 350 12.88 -1.08 9.73
C VAL A 350 12.46 0.31 9.24
N PHE A 351 12.27 1.23 10.19
CA PHE A 351 12.28 2.65 9.91
C PHE A 351 13.72 3.14 9.79
N CYS A 352 14.03 3.94 8.77
CA CYS A 352 15.30 4.64 8.60
C CYS A 352 15.02 6.14 8.56
N GLY A 353 15.60 6.95 9.46
CA GLY A 353 15.30 8.39 9.50
C GLY A 353 15.87 9.13 10.72
N SER A 354 15.49 10.41 10.85
CA SER A 354 15.89 11.25 11.99
C SER A 354 15.12 10.90 13.27
N VAL A 355 15.85 10.76 14.37
CA VAL A 355 15.32 10.57 15.73
C VAL A 355 15.79 11.69 16.64
N GLY A 356 14.87 12.34 17.36
CA GLY A 356 15.10 13.57 18.12
C GLY A 356 14.22 14.74 17.65
N ASN A 357 14.70 15.97 17.78
CA ASN A 357 13.99 17.19 17.38
C ASN A 357 14.86 18.14 16.53
N GLN A 358 14.45 19.40 16.38
CA GLN A 358 15.19 20.39 15.58
C GLN A 358 16.51 20.84 16.24
N THR A 359 16.59 20.79 17.57
CA THR A 359 17.75 21.17 18.38
C THR A 359 18.83 20.09 18.36
N ARG A 360 18.43 18.82 18.51
CA ARG A 360 19.34 17.65 18.47
C ARG A 360 18.63 16.43 17.89
N ARG A 361 19.26 15.72 16.96
CA ARG A 361 18.75 14.47 16.36
C ARG A 361 19.87 13.56 15.84
N GLU A 362 19.64 12.27 15.69
CA GLU A 362 20.54 11.37 14.95
C GLU A 362 19.79 10.71 13.80
N TYR A 363 20.50 10.40 12.70
CA TYR A 363 19.98 9.48 11.69
C TYR A 363 20.22 8.06 12.19
N THR A 364 19.16 7.26 12.31
CA THR A 364 19.26 5.90 12.86
C THR A 364 18.24 4.96 12.21
N VAL A 365 18.42 3.67 12.47
CA VAL A 365 17.45 2.63 12.16
C VAL A 365 16.70 2.21 13.42
N LEU A 366 15.40 1.95 13.30
CA LEU A 366 14.53 1.52 14.39
C LEU A 366 13.59 0.40 13.93
N GLY A 367 13.47 -0.64 14.76
CA GLY A 367 12.57 -1.75 14.53
C GLY A 367 12.94 -2.98 15.35
N ASP A 368 12.03 -3.94 15.39
CA ASP A 368 12.21 -5.21 16.10
C ASP A 368 13.47 -6.00 15.65
N VAL A 369 13.80 -5.93 14.35
CA VAL A 369 15.00 -6.50 13.73
C VAL A 369 16.29 -5.95 14.35
N VAL A 370 16.33 -4.63 14.62
CA VAL A 370 17.48 -3.94 15.25
C VAL A 370 17.70 -4.47 16.67
N ASN A 371 16.61 -4.62 17.42
CA ASN A 371 16.64 -5.16 18.78
C ASN A 371 17.03 -6.65 18.79
N LEU A 372 16.57 -7.43 17.80
CA LEU A 372 16.97 -8.83 17.65
C LEU A 372 18.47 -8.97 17.36
N ALA A 373 19.04 -8.14 16.49
CA ALA A 373 20.47 -8.16 16.19
C ALA A 373 21.33 -7.90 17.44
N ALA A 374 20.96 -6.91 18.25
CA ALA A 374 21.62 -6.63 19.54
C ALA A 374 21.52 -7.82 20.53
N ARG A 375 20.37 -8.51 20.58
CA ARG A 375 20.16 -9.70 21.42
C ARG A 375 20.97 -10.91 20.94
N LEU A 376 21.07 -11.12 19.62
CA LEU A 376 21.91 -12.17 19.03
C LEU A 376 23.40 -11.91 19.32
N MET A 377 23.86 -10.67 19.14
CA MET A 377 25.23 -10.25 19.50
C MET A 377 25.59 -10.58 20.95
N GLN A 378 24.69 -10.31 21.91
CA GLN A 378 24.89 -10.66 23.32
C GLN A 378 24.96 -12.18 23.54
N ALA A 379 24.14 -12.96 22.83
CA ALA A 379 24.13 -14.43 22.92
C ALA A 379 25.32 -15.11 22.22
N ALA A 380 26.00 -14.43 21.29
CA ALA A 380 26.92 -15.06 20.33
C ALA A 380 28.25 -15.57 20.91
N LYS A 381 28.66 -15.12 22.10
CA LYS A 381 29.84 -15.62 22.85
C LYS A 381 31.07 -15.86 21.95
N ASP A 382 31.56 -14.78 21.37
CA ASP A 382 32.75 -14.72 20.51
C ASP A 382 32.61 -15.44 19.16
N SER A 383 31.36 -15.64 18.72
CA SER A 383 30.99 -16.07 17.36
C SER A 383 30.03 -15.08 16.69
N ILE A 384 29.57 -15.44 15.48
CA ILE A 384 28.54 -14.71 14.73
C ILE A 384 27.23 -15.50 14.83
N LEU A 385 26.13 -14.83 15.17
CA LEU A 385 24.78 -15.40 15.15
C LEU A 385 23.86 -14.58 14.24
N CYS A 386 23.02 -15.26 13.46
CA CYS A 386 22.01 -14.61 12.63
C CYS A 386 20.62 -15.24 12.76
N ASP A 387 19.61 -14.47 12.34
CA ASP A 387 18.21 -14.89 12.33
C ASP A 387 17.81 -15.67 11.06
N HIS A 388 16.54 -16.09 11.00
CA HIS A 388 16.00 -16.85 9.87
C HIS A 388 15.95 -16.03 8.58
N GLU A 389 15.53 -14.76 8.64
CA GLU A 389 15.46 -13.89 7.46
C GLU A 389 16.85 -13.70 6.85
N THR A 390 17.88 -13.44 7.66
CA THR A 390 19.27 -13.34 7.18
C THR A 390 19.72 -14.62 6.51
N ARG A 391 19.52 -15.78 7.16
CA ARG A 391 19.85 -17.07 6.52
C ARG A 391 19.12 -17.24 5.20
N GLN A 392 17.81 -16.97 5.15
CA GLN A 392 16.99 -17.18 3.96
C GLN A 392 17.44 -16.30 2.78
N HIS A 393 17.92 -15.09 3.04
CA HIS A 393 18.39 -14.14 2.02
C HIS A 393 19.92 -14.18 1.77
N ALA A 394 20.66 -15.06 2.47
CA ALA A 394 22.11 -15.21 2.32
C ALA A 394 22.58 -16.67 2.09
N GLN A 395 21.69 -17.65 2.14
CA GLN A 395 22.01 -19.08 1.95
C GLN A 395 22.48 -19.47 0.54
N CYS A 396 22.30 -18.57 -0.44
CA CYS A 396 22.88 -18.68 -1.77
C CYS A 396 24.40 -18.48 -1.70
N ASP A 397 24.83 -17.43 -0.97
CA ASP A 397 26.21 -16.96 -0.89
C ASP A 397 26.95 -17.40 0.38
N PHE A 398 26.31 -18.06 1.34
CA PHE A 398 26.95 -18.54 2.56
C PHE A 398 26.38 -19.89 3.05
N GLU A 399 27.23 -20.73 3.63
CA GLU A 399 26.79 -21.94 4.34
C GLU A 399 26.47 -21.63 5.81
N PHE A 400 25.44 -22.28 6.38
CA PHE A 400 24.95 -21.99 7.73
C PHE A 400 24.77 -23.26 8.58
N GLU A 401 25.34 -23.25 9.79
CA GLU A 401 25.01 -24.17 10.87
C GLU A 401 23.68 -23.76 11.53
N THR A 402 22.82 -24.75 11.84
CA THR A 402 21.57 -24.51 12.59
C THR A 402 21.78 -24.81 14.07
N LEU A 403 21.47 -23.85 14.93
CA LEU A 403 21.64 -23.95 16.37
C LEU A 403 20.30 -24.15 17.10
N ASN A 404 20.38 -24.53 18.37
CA ASN A 404 19.22 -24.63 19.25
C ASN A 404 18.49 -23.28 19.35
N LYS A 405 17.15 -23.32 19.35
CA LYS A 405 16.33 -22.13 19.54
C LYS A 405 16.63 -21.49 20.89
N ILE A 406 16.72 -20.16 20.93
CA ILE A 406 16.97 -19.41 22.17
C ILE A 406 15.73 -18.59 22.58
N HIS A 407 15.57 -18.37 23.87
CA HIS A 407 14.69 -17.32 24.38
C HIS A 407 15.49 -16.04 24.56
N VAL A 408 14.98 -14.93 24.02
CA VAL A 408 15.53 -13.59 24.21
C VAL A 408 14.49 -12.72 24.92
N LYS A 409 14.95 -11.78 25.77
CA LYS A 409 14.10 -10.84 26.51
C LYS A 409 13.08 -10.16 25.57
N GLY A 410 11.82 -10.07 25.98
CA GLY A 410 10.70 -9.55 25.17
C GLY A 410 9.95 -10.62 24.37
N LYS A 411 10.67 -11.45 23.61
CA LYS A 411 10.06 -12.43 22.70
C LYS A 411 9.41 -13.61 23.44
N GLN A 412 8.11 -13.79 23.27
CA GLN A 412 7.34 -14.89 23.86
C GLN A 412 7.72 -16.27 23.31
N ALA A 413 8.11 -16.36 22.03
CA ALA A 413 8.49 -17.61 21.37
C ALA A 413 10.02 -17.80 21.32
N ALA A 414 10.48 -19.05 21.32
CA ALA A 414 11.89 -19.38 21.10
C ALA A 414 12.25 -19.14 19.61
N ILE A 415 13.30 -18.36 19.37
CA ILE A 415 13.73 -17.95 18.03
C ILE A 415 14.79 -18.95 17.51
N PRO A 416 14.67 -19.46 16.27
CA PRO A 416 15.72 -20.24 15.63
C PRO A 416 16.91 -19.35 15.26
N VAL A 417 18.12 -19.84 15.51
CA VAL A 417 19.36 -19.08 15.30
C VAL A 417 20.33 -19.91 14.46
N PHE A 418 21.11 -19.23 13.64
CA PHE A 418 22.06 -19.84 12.72
C PHE A 418 23.44 -19.19 12.87
N ARG A 419 24.48 -19.92 12.45
CA ARG A 419 25.87 -19.42 12.41
C ARG A 419 26.40 -19.57 10.98
N PRO A 420 26.90 -18.49 10.35
CA PRO A 420 27.54 -18.59 9.04
C PRO A 420 28.90 -19.31 9.16
N LEU A 421 29.23 -20.14 8.16
CA LEU A 421 30.43 -20.98 8.12
C LEU A 421 31.46 -20.54 7.07
N GLY A 422 31.01 -19.92 5.98
CA GLY A 422 31.88 -19.47 4.87
C GLY A 422 31.08 -19.16 3.60
N ALA A 423 31.73 -18.49 2.65
CA ALA A 423 31.11 -17.99 1.42
C ALA A 423 30.93 -19.06 0.31
N ARG A 424 29.93 -18.86 -0.52
CA ARG A 424 29.61 -19.50 -1.81
C ARG A 424 29.68 -18.45 -2.91
N SER A 425 29.77 -18.91 -4.17
CA SER A 425 30.30 -18.08 -5.26
C SER A 425 29.24 -17.19 -5.93
N GLU A 426 29.03 -15.95 -5.45
CA GLU A 426 28.03 -14.91 -5.79
C GLU A 426 27.80 -14.51 -7.27
N GLN A 427 26.76 -13.69 -7.44
CA GLN A 427 26.05 -13.10 -8.61
C GLN A 427 26.54 -11.68 -9.05
N ARG A 428 26.12 -10.96 -10.12
CA ARG A 428 25.02 -10.92 -11.14
C ARG A 428 25.28 -9.79 -12.18
N ASP A 429 24.38 -9.47 -13.12
CA ASP A 429 24.50 -8.38 -14.12
C ASP A 429 23.13 -7.57 -14.19
N ALA A 430 22.68 -6.89 -15.29
CA ALA A 430 21.39 -6.12 -15.60
C ALA A 430 21.15 -5.19 -16.89
N ALA A 431 20.68 -5.70 -18.04
CA ALA A 431 19.58 -5.21 -18.95
C ALA A 431 19.67 -4.83 -20.48
N THR A 432 19.44 -5.76 -21.44
CA THR A 432 18.87 -5.45 -22.81
C THR A 432 17.71 -6.35 -23.32
N GLN A 433 17.15 -5.91 -24.47
CA GLN A 433 16.26 -6.47 -25.52
C GLN A 433 15.58 -7.87 -25.31
N MET A 434 15.28 -8.69 -26.36
CA MET A 434 14.36 -9.85 -26.22
C MET A 434 14.74 -11.13 -26.98
N ILE A 435 14.88 -12.25 -26.24
CA ILE A 435 15.28 -13.54 -26.82
C ILE A 435 14.52 -14.78 -26.29
N GLY A 436 14.46 -15.79 -27.17
CA GLY A 436 14.00 -17.15 -26.92
C GLY A 436 12.56 -17.40 -27.38
N ARG A 437 12.04 -18.61 -27.10
CA ARG A 437 10.61 -18.96 -27.20
C ARG A 437 9.99 -18.96 -28.61
N CYS A 438 10.78 -19.13 -29.68
CA CYS A 438 10.30 -19.13 -31.06
C CYS A 438 9.13 -20.10 -31.33
N ASN A 439 9.07 -21.27 -30.65
CA ASN A 439 7.95 -22.21 -30.79
C ASN A 439 6.62 -21.63 -30.28
N LEU A 440 6.64 -20.88 -29.16
CA LEU A 440 5.44 -20.23 -28.62
C LEU A 440 5.07 -18.99 -29.44
N GLN A 441 6.07 -18.25 -29.95
CA GLN A 441 5.85 -17.15 -30.89
C GLN A 441 5.17 -17.67 -32.17
N ASN A 442 5.66 -18.77 -32.75
CA ASN A 442 5.07 -19.41 -33.93
C ASN A 442 3.65 -19.94 -33.67
N GLN A 443 3.34 -20.41 -32.45
CA GLN A 443 1.97 -20.82 -32.09
C GLN A 443 1.02 -19.61 -32.00
N LEU A 444 1.44 -18.52 -31.36
CA LEU A 444 0.65 -17.28 -31.29
C LEU A 444 0.48 -16.65 -32.68
N LEU A 445 1.57 -16.59 -33.46
CA LEU A 445 1.59 -16.10 -34.84
C LEU A 445 0.65 -16.92 -35.73
N SER A 446 0.79 -18.26 -35.75
CA SER A 446 -0.06 -19.13 -36.57
C SER A 446 -1.55 -19.05 -36.18
N ALA A 447 -1.86 -18.88 -34.89
CA ALA A 447 -3.23 -18.63 -34.44
C ALA A 447 -3.77 -17.31 -35.03
N ILE A 448 -3.00 -16.22 -34.95
CA ILE A 448 -3.38 -14.90 -35.48
C ILE A 448 -3.45 -14.92 -37.02
N GLU A 449 -2.47 -15.50 -37.72
CA GLU A 449 -2.48 -15.66 -39.18
C GLU A 449 -3.71 -16.45 -39.65
N SER A 450 -4.04 -17.56 -38.97
CA SER A 450 -5.24 -18.34 -39.31
C SER A 450 -6.55 -17.55 -39.12
N PHE A 451 -6.58 -16.64 -38.14
CA PHE A 451 -7.69 -15.71 -37.91
C PHE A 451 -7.73 -14.59 -38.98
N VAL A 452 -6.59 -14.05 -39.39
CA VAL A 452 -6.51 -13.02 -40.45
C VAL A 452 -6.94 -13.59 -41.80
N ASP A 453 -6.50 -14.80 -42.13
CA ASP A 453 -6.89 -15.51 -43.36
C ASP A 453 -8.38 -15.89 -43.37
N ARG A 454 -8.94 -16.23 -42.19
CA ARG A 454 -10.34 -16.63 -42.02
C ARG A 454 -10.92 -16.04 -40.73
N PRO A 455 -11.45 -14.80 -40.78
CA PRO A 455 -12.01 -14.13 -39.60
C PRO A 455 -13.12 -14.93 -38.95
N ALA A 456 -12.79 -15.52 -37.81
CA ALA A 456 -13.63 -16.33 -36.94
C ALA A 456 -13.40 -15.90 -35.47
N HIS A 457 -14.18 -16.40 -34.52
CA HIS A 457 -13.87 -16.14 -33.12
C HIS A 457 -12.61 -16.91 -32.71
N GLY A 458 -11.69 -16.26 -32.00
CA GLY A 458 -10.43 -16.87 -31.56
C GLY A 458 -10.03 -16.43 -30.16
N MET A 459 -9.42 -17.33 -29.38
CA MET A 459 -8.95 -17.05 -28.03
C MET A 459 -7.57 -17.68 -27.78
N THR A 460 -6.67 -16.90 -27.18
CA THR A 460 -5.36 -17.37 -26.71
C THR A 460 -5.11 -16.89 -25.29
N LEU A 461 -4.81 -17.81 -24.38
CA LEU A 461 -4.51 -17.54 -22.97
C LEU A 461 -3.00 -17.70 -22.73
N VAL A 462 -2.33 -16.61 -22.37
CA VAL A 462 -0.91 -16.52 -22.06
C VAL A 462 -0.73 -16.53 -20.54
N LEU A 463 -0.09 -17.58 -20.03
CA LEU A 463 0.12 -17.85 -18.60
C LEU A 463 1.59 -17.70 -18.26
N GLY A 464 1.91 -17.25 -17.04
CA GLY A 464 3.28 -17.27 -16.51
C GLY A 464 3.46 -16.35 -15.31
N GLU A 465 4.58 -16.50 -14.60
CA GLU A 465 4.85 -15.74 -13.37
C GLU A 465 5.15 -14.25 -13.60
N LEU A 466 5.17 -13.48 -12.50
CA LEU A 466 5.44 -12.04 -12.53
C LEU A 466 6.87 -11.76 -13.00
N GLY A 467 7.00 -11.07 -14.15
CA GLY A 467 8.30 -10.76 -14.76
C GLY A 467 8.78 -11.79 -15.80
N MET A 468 8.00 -12.84 -16.08
CA MET A 468 8.30 -13.82 -17.15
C MET A 468 8.29 -13.24 -18.59
N GLY A 469 8.30 -11.92 -18.77
CA GLY A 469 8.31 -11.27 -20.10
C GLY A 469 7.02 -11.44 -20.90
N LYS A 470 5.86 -11.67 -20.26
CA LYS A 470 4.59 -11.98 -20.93
C LYS A 470 4.12 -10.88 -21.89
N THR A 471 4.07 -9.64 -21.41
CA THR A 471 3.74 -8.44 -22.19
C THR A 471 4.67 -8.29 -23.38
N HIS A 472 5.98 -8.45 -23.14
CA HIS A 472 7.00 -8.35 -24.17
C HIS A 472 6.87 -9.44 -25.25
N PHE A 473 6.55 -10.68 -24.83
CA PHE A 473 6.28 -11.81 -25.72
C PHE A 473 5.06 -11.55 -26.62
N VAL A 474 3.94 -11.08 -26.06
CA VAL A 474 2.75 -10.77 -26.85
C VAL A 474 3.02 -9.61 -27.82
N ASN A 475 3.60 -8.52 -27.35
CA ASN A 475 3.93 -7.37 -28.21
C ASN A 475 4.91 -7.76 -29.33
N SER A 476 5.92 -8.60 -29.06
CA SER A 476 6.87 -9.07 -30.07
C SER A 476 6.20 -9.74 -31.29
N VAL A 477 5.05 -10.39 -31.09
CA VAL A 477 4.26 -11.01 -32.18
C VAL A 477 3.27 -10.03 -32.78
N LEU A 478 2.62 -9.18 -31.95
CA LEU A 478 1.58 -8.24 -32.37
C LEU A 478 2.12 -7.03 -33.14
N ASP A 479 3.27 -6.48 -32.75
CA ASP A 479 3.88 -5.29 -33.38
C ASP A 479 4.24 -5.54 -34.87
N HIS A 480 4.33 -6.81 -35.28
CA HIS A 480 4.61 -7.24 -36.65
C HIS A 480 3.34 -7.55 -37.49
N GLN A 481 2.13 -7.41 -36.93
CA GLN A 481 0.87 -7.77 -37.60
C GLN A 481 0.26 -6.63 -38.45
N ALA A 482 0.92 -6.27 -39.55
CA ALA A 482 0.46 -5.20 -40.44
C ALA A 482 -0.93 -5.44 -41.10
N HIS A 483 -1.44 -6.68 -41.06
CA HIS A 483 -2.70 -7.07 -41.70
C HIS A 483 -3.93 -7.05 -40.76
N ALA A 484 -3.73 -6.93 -39.45
CA ALA A 484 -4.80 -6.84 -38.46
C ALA A 484 -4.78 -5.49 -37.73
N ARG A 485 -5.95 -5.01 -37.28
CA ARG A 485 -6.02 -3.94 -36.29
C ARG A 485 -5.75 -4.56 -34.92
N VAL A 486 -4.64 -4.20 -34.29
CA VAL A 486 -4.34 -4.58 -32.90
C VAL A 486 -4.82 -3.49 -31.96
N VAL A 487 -5.51 -3.87 -30.88
CA VAL A 487 -5.86 -2.97 -29.77
C VAL A 487 -5.53 -3.62 -28.42
N THR A 488 -5.15 -2.81 -27.44
CA THR A 488 -4.63 -3.27 -26.15
C THR A 488 -5.46 -2.74 -24.96
N GLY A 489 -5.59 -3.57 -23.92
CA GLY A 489 -6.22 -3.25 -22.66
C GLY A 489 -5.47 -3.84 -21.46
N ALA A 490 -5.66 -3.26 -20.28
CA ALA A 490 -5.00 -3.69 -19.05
C ALA A 490 -5.88 -3.40 -17.83
N ALA A 491 -5.75 -4.18 -16.77
CA ALA A 491 -6.46 -3.98 -15.51
C ALA A 491 -5.51 -3.62 -14.36
N ASP A 492 -5.92 -2.69 -13.49
CA ASP A 492 -5.20 -2.32 -12.26
C ASP A 492 -5.95 -2.87 -11.03
N ALA A 493 -5.20 -3.35 -10.04
CA ALA A 493 -5.72 -3.75 -8.73
C ALA A 493 -6.48 -2.60 -8.01
N ALA A 494 -6.07 -1.35 -8.22
CA ALA A 494 -6.73 -0.16 -7.67
C ALA A 494 -8.11 0.12 -8.31
N GLU A 495 -8.26 -0.23 -9.60
CA GLU A 495 -9.45 0.03 -10.41
C GLU A 495 -10.32 -1.23 -10.60
N ARG A 496 -10.02 -2.32 -9.89
CA ARG A 496 -10.79 -3.58 -9.91
C ARG A 496 -12.29 -3.40 -9.63
N SER A 497 -12.66 -2.38 -8.87
CA SER A 497 -14.06 -2.08 -8.51
C SER A 497 -14.72 -1.06 -9.47
N THR A 498 -14.05 -0.70 -10.55
CA THR A 498 -14.51 0.28 -11.54
C THR A 498 -15.06 -0.48 -12.76
N PRO A 499 -16.39 -0.44 -13.01
CA PRO A 499 -17.01 -1.22 -14.08
C PRO A 499 -16.36 -1.00 -15.45
N TYR A 500 -16.09 -2.10 -16.16
CA TYR A 500 -15.50 -2.12 -17.50
C TYR A 500 -14.11 -1.46 -17.62
N PHE A 501 -13.38 -1.23 -16.51
CA PHE A 501 -12.09 -0.50 -16.55
C PHE A 501 -11.10 -1.09 -17.55
N ALA A 502 -10.97 -2.42 -17.60
CA ALA A 502 -10.03 -3.11 -18.48
C ALA A 502 -10.30 -2.88 -19.98
N TRP A 503 -11.56 -2.62 -20.36
CA TRP A 503 -11.98 -2.41 -21.73
C TRP A 503 -11.87 -0.93 -22.18
N ARG A 504 -11.57 0.01 -21.28
CA ARG A 504 -11.58 1.45 -21.61
C ARG A 504 -10.57 1.81 -22.69
N SER A 505 -9.34 1.32 -22.57
CA SER A 505 -8.27 1.54 -23.55
C SER A 505 -8.58 0.89 -24.90
N VAL A 506 -9.10 -0.34 -24.91
CA VAL A 506 -9.55 -1.02 -26.14
C VAL A 506 -10.54 -0.16 -26.91
N PHE A 507 -11.59 0.35 -26.26
CA PHE A 507 -12.61 1.14 -26.95
C PHE A 507 -12.12 2.55 -27.32
N ARG A 508 -11.26 3.18 -26.51
CA ARG A 508 -10.57 4.44 -26.90
C ARG A 508 -9.74 4.26 -28.17
N GLN A 509 -8.98 3.18 -28.27
CA GLN A 509 -8.18 2.84 -29.46
C GLN A 509 -9.05 2.46 -30.67
N LEU A 510 -10.22 1.86 -30.47
CA LEU A 510 -11.17 1.56 -31.55
C LEU A 510 -11.85 2.81 -32.11
N PHE A 511 -12.32 3.69 -31.24
CA PHE A 511 -12.93 4.95 -31.66
C PHE A 511 -11.90 6.00 -32.08
N GLU A 512 -10.62 5.86 -31.72
CA GLU A 512 -9.56 6.86 -31.98
C GLU A 512 -9.86 8.21 -31.30
N PHE A 513 -10.25 8.15 -30.01
CA PHE A 513 -10.32 9.34 -29.16
C PHE A 513 -9.85 9.05 -27.73
N ASP A 514 -9.55 10.13 -27.02
CA ASP A 514 -8.90 10.11 -25.72
C ASP A 514 -9.71 10.76 -24.60
N ALA A 515 -9.30 10.50 -23.36
CA ALA A 515 -10.03 10.84 -22.14
C ALA A 515 -10.22 12.35 -21.85
N GLY A 516 -9.35 13.21 -22.40
CA GLY A 516 -9.22 14.61 -21.98
C GLY A 516 -10.28 15.57 -22.53
N ASP A 517 -11.02 15.19 -23.58
CA ASP A 517 -12.08 16.00 -24.17
C ASP A 517 -13.35 15.15 -24.42
N PRO A 518 -14.31 15.16 -23.48
CA PRO A 518 -15.61 14.52 -23.65
C PRO A 518 -16.40 15.03 -24.87
N ALA A 519 -16.18 16.25 -25.36
CA ALA A 519 -16.84 16.73 -26.58
C ALA A 519 -16.22 16.12 -27.85
N ALA A 520 -14.89 16.06 -27.95
CA ALA A 520 -14.21 15.36 -29.05
C ALA A 520 -14.58 13.87 -29.07
N GLY A 521 -14.58 13.21 -27.91
CA GLY A 521 -14.97 11.80 -27.82
C GLY A 521 -16.39 11.52 -28.32
N ARG A 522 -17.35 12.37 -27.96
CA ARG A 522 -18.74 12.29 -28.47
C ARG A 522 -18.83 12.45 -29.98
N ASN A 523 -18.10 13.41 -30.56
CA ASN A 523 -18.08 13.58 -32.01
C ASN A 523 -17.50 12.35 -32.70
N ARG A 524 -16.40 11.80 -32.19
CA ARG A 524 -15.73 10.64 -32.79
C ARG A 524 -16.52 9.33 -32.65
N ILE A 525 -17.19 9.12 -31.51
CA ILE A 525 -18.18 8.05 -31.35
C ILE A 525 -19.27 8.20 -32.42
N ARG A 526 -19.86 9.38 -32.58
CA ARG A 526 -20.92 9.62 -33.57
C ARG A 526 -20.45 9.41 -35.02
N GLU A 527 -19.23 9.82 -35.36
CA GLU A 527 -18.62 9.55 -36.67
C GLU A 527 -18.49 8.06 -36.96
N MET A 528 -17.97 7.27 -36.00
CA MET A 528 -17.76 5.84 -36.20
C MET A 528 -19.07 5.03 -36.22
N LEU A 529 -20.03 5.38 -35.35
CA LEU A 529 -21.34 4.74 -35.27
C LEU A 529 -22.27 5.17 -36.42
N GLY A 530 -22.11 6.39 -36.94
CA GLY A 530 -22.95 6.98 -37.97
C GLY A 530 -24.36 7.30 -37.48
N GLU A 531 -25.25 7.68 -38.40
CA GLU A 531 -26.65 8.05 -38.11
C GLU A 531 -27.59 6.84 -37.92
N ASP A 532 -27.06 5.68 -37.52
CA ASP A 532 -27.87 4.49 -37.21
C ASP A 532 -28.67 4.74 -35.92
N GLU A 533 -30.00 4.61 -36.01
CA GLU A 533 -30.91 4.90 -34.90
C GLU A 533 -30.65 4.00 -33.67
N TRP A 534 -30.30 2.72 -33.89
CA TRP A 534 -30.09 1.77 -32.79
C TRP A 534 -28.88 2.17 -31.93
N PHE A 535 -27.80 2.61 -32.58
CA PHE A 535 -26.61 3.13 -31.92
C PHE A 535 -26.87 4.51 -31.31
N THR A 536 -27.51 5.41 -32.04
CA THR A 536 -27.81 6.79 -31.58
C THR A 536 -28.64 6.77 -30.29
N GLN A 537 -29.64 5.88 -30.20
CA GLN A 537 -30.45 5.74 -28.98
C GLN A 537 -29.65 5.22 -27.77
N ARG A 538 -28.50 4.56 -27.98
CA ARG A 538 -27.70 3.86 -26.96
C ARG A 538 -26.31 4.47 -26.70
N GLU A 539 -25.89 5.49 -27.46
CA GLU A 539 -24.68 6.29 -27.25
C GLU A 539 -24.40 6.58 -25.75
N PRO A 540 -25.39 6.96 -24.90
CA PRO A 540 -25.15 7.28 -23.48
C PRO A 540 -24.64 6.11 -22.63
N LEU A 541 -24.83 4.86 -23.05
CA LEU A 541 -24.33 3.70 -22.32
C LEU A 541 -22.80 3.64 -22.33
N LEU A 542 -22.15 4.24 -23.34
CA LEU A 542 -20.70 4.37 -23.40
C LEU A 542 -20.11 5.25 -22.28
N ASN A 543 -20.92 6.06 -21.60
CA ASN A 543 -20.47 6.80 -20.40
C ASN A 543 -19.96 5.87 -19.29
N ALA A 544 -20.43 4.61 -19.21
CA ALA A 544 -19.93 3.63 -18.25
C ALA A 544 -18.45 3.26 -18.50
N LEU A 545 -18.03 3.38 -19.75
CA LEU A 545 -16.73 2.96 -20.26
C LEU A 545 -15.80 4.17 -20.47
N LEU A 546 -16.29 5.24 -21.06
CA LEU A 546 -15.44 6.27 -21.67
C LEU A 546 -15.49 7.65 -20.98
N SER A 547 -16.34 7.83 -19.96
CA SER A 547 -16.51 9.11 -19.23
C SER A 547 -16.87 10.31 -20.13
N THR A 548 -17.68 10.08 -21.16
CA THR A 548 -17.97 11.02 -22.25
C THR A 548 -19.09 12.04 -21.99
N ASP A 549 -19.73 12.02 -20.82
CA ASP A 549 -20.85 12.90 -20.43
C ASP A 549 -21.92 13.10 -21.53
N ILE A 550 -22.29 12.00 -22.20
CA ILE A 550 -23.40 11.96 -23.16
C ILE A 550 -24.72 12.05 -22.40
N PRO A 551 -25.65 12.96 -22.74
CA PRO A 551 -26.95 13.02 -22.08
C PRO A 551 -27.78 11.76 -22.37
N GLU A 552 -28.41 11.18 -21.35
CA GLU A 552 -29.27 10.00 -21.49
C GLU A 552 -30.44 10.24 -22.47
N THR A 553 -30.79 9.23 -23.26
CA THR A 553 -31.97 9.24 -24.14
C THR A 553 -33.22 8.80 -23.36
N GLU A 554 -34.42 8.94 -23.94
CA GLU A 554 -35.65 8.40 -23.34
C GLU A 554 -35.54 6.89 -23.06
N LEU A 555 -34.82 6.16 -23.92
CA LEU A 555 -34.52 4.74 -23.74
C LEU A 555 -33.55 4.53 -22.57
N THR A 556 -32.33 5.09 -22.63
CA THR A 556 -31.27 4.75 -21.67
C THR A 556 -31.57 5.24 -20.26
N ALA A 557 -32.33 6.33 -20.12
CA ALA A 557 -32.83 6.83 -18.84
C ALA A 557 -33.77 5.84 -18.12
N GLN A 558 -34.39 4.89 -18.84
CA GLN A 558 -35.24 3.83 -18.27
C GLN A 558 -34.47 2.53 -17.99
N LEU A 559 -33.24 2.37 -18.50
CA LEU A 559 -32.42 1.17 -18.30
C LEU A 559 -31.70 1.22 -16.96
N THR A 560 -31.87 0.17 -16.15
CA THR A 560 -31.20 0.02 -14.84
C THR A 560 -30.80 -1.44 -14.58
N GLY A 561 -29.71 -1.65 -13.83
CA GLY A 561 -29.25 -2.98 -13.41
C GLY A 561 -28.92 -3.87 -14.60
N ASP A 562 -29.30 -5.15 -14.52
CA ASP A 562 -29.08 -6.16 -15.56
C ASP A 562 -29.52 -5.71 -16.96
N VAL A 563 -30.65 -5.01 -17.08
CA VAL A 563 -31.16 -4.57 -18.40
C VAL A 563 -30.24 -3.49 -19.01
N ARG A 564 -29.65 -2.63 -18.16
CA ARG A 564 -28.62 -1.67 -18.59
C ARG A 564 -27.31 -2.39 -18.91
N ALA A 565 -26.87 -3.31 -18.06
CA ALA A 565 -25.67 -4.11 -18.30
C ALA A 565 -25.73 -4.88 -19.62
N GLU A 566 -26.88 -5.51 -19.91
CA GLU A 566 -27.13 -6.24 -21.14
C GLU A 566 -27.10 -5.32 -22.37
N ASN A 567 -27.81 -4.18 -22.34
CA ASN A 567 -27.77 -3.21 -23.44
C ASN A 567 -26.37 -2.59 -23.63
N THR A 568 -25.62 -2.33 -22.55
CA THR A 568 -24.24 -1.82 -22.63
C THR A 568 -23.31 -2.87 -23.23
N ARG A 569 -23.41 -4.12 -22.79
CA ARG A 569 -22.65 -5.25 -23.35
C ARG A 569 -23.01 -5.48 -24.81
N GLU A 570 -24.30 -5.41 -25.16
CA GLU A 570 -24.76 -5.54 -26.54
C GLU A 570 -24.19 -4.45 -27.45
N LEU A 571 -24.20 -3.20 -26.99
CA LEU A 571 -23.57 -2.08 -27.67
C LEU A 571 -22.07 -2.34 -27.88
N MET A 572 -21.35 -2.76 -26.84
CA MET A 572 -19.94 -3.13 -26.93
C MET A 572 -19.70 -4.25 -27.96
N LEU A 573 -20.52 -5.31 -27.96
CA LEU A 573 -20.38 -6.42 -28.92
C LEU A 573 -20.66 -5.99 -30.36
N ARG A 574 -21.68 -5.17 -30.61
CA ARG A 574 -21.97 -4.66 -31.97
C ARG A 574 -20.89 -3.69 -32.47
N ILE A 575 -20.28 -2.90 -31.58
CA ILE A 575 -19.11 -2.08 -31.90
C ILE A 575 -17.92 -2.96 -32.33
N LEU A 576 -17.62 -4.01 -31.55
CA LEU A 576 -16.55 -4.96 -31.87
C LEU A 576 -16.81 -5.69 -33.20
N GLN A 577 -18.04 -6.15 -33.44
CA GLN A 577 -18.46 -6.75 -34.72
C GLN A 577 -18.27 -5.76 -35.89
N ARG A 578 -18.65 -4.50 -35.72
CA ARG A 578 -18.52 -3.47 -36.76
C ARG A 578 -17.06 -3.09 -37.05
N ALA A 579 -16.21 -3.07 -36.02
CA ALA A 579 -14.76 -2.87 -36.19
C ALA A 579 -14.11 -4.07 -36.90
N ALA A 580 -14.41 -5.30 -36.46
CA ALA A 580 -13.92 -6.53 -37.08
C ALA A 580 -14.37 -6.72 -38.55
N ALA A 581 -15.55 -6.18 -38.90
CA ALA A 581 -16.04 -6.18 -40.28
C ALA A 581 -15.29 -5.21 -41.23
N GLN A 582 -14.55 -4.23 -40.68
CA GLN A 582 -13.71 -3.33 -41.48
C GLN A 582 -12.31 -3.91 -41.71
N GLN A 583 -11.73 -4.53 -40.68
CA GLN A 583 -10.42 -5.19 -40.71
C GLN A 583 -10.38 -6.26 -39.61
N PRO A 584 -9.68 -7.41 -39.80
CA PRO A 584 -9.48 -8.38 -38.73
C PRO A 584 -8.94 -7.72 -37.46
N LEU A 585 -9.61 -7.96 -36.33
CA LEU A 585 -9.36 -7.25 -35.07
C LEU A 585 -8.80 -8.21 -34.00
N VAL A 586 -7.61 -7.89 -33.51
CA VAL A 586 -6.91 -8.62 -32.44
C VAL A 586 -6.92 -7.76 -31.17
N ILE A 587 -7.35 -8.33 -30.05
CA ILE A 587 -7.51 -7.63 -28.77
C ILE A 587 -6.58 -8.28 -27.74
N ALA A 588 -5.56 -7.57 -27.28
CA ALA A 588 -4.67 -8.04 -26.21
C ALA A 588 -5.08 -7.44 -24.86
N MET A 589 -5.26 -8.28 -23.84
CA MET A 589 -5.73 -7.87 -22.52
C MET A 589 -4.77 -8.33 -21.41
N GLU A 590 -4.24 -7.38 -20.66
CA GLU A 590 -3.26 -7.60 -19.60
C GLU A 590 -3.84 -7.67 -18.18
N ASP A 591 -3.14 -8.43 -17.34
CA ASP A 591 -3.44 -8.65 -15.91
C ASP A 591 -4.93 -8.98 -15.63
N ILE A 592 -5.52 -9.85 -16.46
CA ILE A 592 -6.96 -10.19 -16.43
C ILE A 592 -7.48 -10.79 -15.10
N HIS A 593 -6.59 -11.13 -14.18
CA HIS A 593 -6.95 -11.53 -12.81
C HIS A 593 -7.48 -10.35 -11.95
N TRP A 594 -7.32 -9.11 -12.40
CA TRP A 594 -7.93 -7.92 -11.80
C TRP A 594 -9.24 -7.47 -12.45
N TRP A 595 -9.76 -8.20 -13.43
CA TRP A 595 -11.05 -7.87 -14.05
C TRP A 595 -12.22 -7.90 -13.06
N ASP A 596 -13.11 -6.92 -13.22
CA ASP A 596 -14.45 -6.85 -12.63
C ASP A 596 -15.43 -7.83 -13.31
N SER A 597 -16.57 -8.10 -12.67
CA SER A 597 -17.58 -9.03 -13.19
C SER A 597 -18.13 -8.67 -14.56
N VAL A 598 -18.36 -7.39 -14.85
CA VAL A 598 -18.95 -6.98 -16.13
C VAL A 598 -17.92 -6.99 -17.27
N SER A 599 -16.62 -6.79 -16.97
CA SER A 599 -15.53 -7.09 -17.91
C SER A 599 -15.47 -8.58 -18.32
N TRP A 600 -15.69 -9.51 -17.39
CA TRP A 600 -15.83 -10.95 -17.69
C TRP A 600 -17.08 -11.27 -18.52
N ALA A 601 -18.18 -10.57 -18.27
CA ALA A 601 -19.42 -10.72 -19.04
C ALA A 601 -19.24 -10.32 -20.52
N VAL A 602 -18.44 -9.28 -20.82
CA VAL A 602 -18.10 -8.90 -22.21
C VAL A 602 -17.37 -10.02 -22.94
N LEU A 603 -16.33 -10.60 -22.33
CA LEU A 603 -15.59 -11.72 -22.91
C LEU A 603 -16.49 -12.95 -23.15
N SER A 604 -17.37 -13.24 -22.19
CA SER A 604 -18.39 -14.30 -22.32
C SER A 604 -19.37 -14.02 -23.47
N GLY A 605 -19.71 -12.76 -23.69
CA GLY A 605 -20.55 -12.30 -24.80
C GLY A 605 -19.87 -12.45 -26.17
N ILE A 606 -18.57 -12.14 -26.27
CA ILE A 606 -17.74 -12.35 -27.46
C ILE A 606 -17.77 -13.83 -27.86
N ARG A 607 -17.53 -14.73 -26.91
CA ARG A 607 -17.56 -16.19 -27.13
C ARG A 607 -18.96 -16.68 -27.54
N ARG A 608 -20.02 -16.30 -26.81
CA ARG A 608 -21.39 -16.75 -27.07
C ARG A 608 -21.99 -16.27 -28.39
N ARG A 609 -21.51 -15.16 -28.95
CA ARG A 609 -21.96 -14.61 -30.24
C ARG A 609 -21.02 -14.88 -31.40
N GLU A 610 -19.94 -15.63 -31.16
CA GLU A 610 -18.90 -15.92 -32.16
C GLU A 610 -18.42 -14.65 -32.88
N VAL A 611 -18.24 -13.55 -32.12
CA VAL A 611 -17.76 -12.28 -32.68
C VAL A 611 -16.40 -12.52 -33.35
N PRO A 612 -16.18 -12.11 -34.61
CA PRO A 612 -14.99 -12.46 -35.38
C PRO A 612 -13.78 -11.61 -34.96
N VAL A 613 -13.33 -11.82 -33.72
CA VAL A 613 -12.16 -11.19 -33.09
C VAL A 613 -11.26 -12.27 -32.49
N HIS A 614 -9.96 -12.01 -32.47
CA HIS A 614 -9.01 -12.86 -31.76
C HIS A 614 -8.59 -12.19 -30.45
N VAL A 615 -8.91 -12.80 -29.30
CA VAL A 615 -8.60 -12.22 -27.98
C VAL A 615 -7.41 -12.92 -27.35
N VAL A 616 -6.33 -12.17 -27.10
CA VAL A 616 -5.12 -12.61 -26.40
C VAL A 616 -5.21 -12.16 -24.95
N LEU A 617 -5.36 -13.10 -24.02
CA LEU A 617 -5.56 -12.86 -22.60
C LEU A 617 -4.26 -13.17 -21.84
N ILE A 618 -3.73 -12.22 -21.07
CA ILE A 618 -2.45 -12.36 -20.36
C ILE A 618 -2.70 -12.39 -18.85
N THR A 619 -2.25 -13.44 -18.17
CA THR A 619 -2.45 -13.59 -16.72
C THR A 619 -1.32 -14.34 -15.99
N ARG A 620 -1.46 -14.44 -14.67
CA ARG A 620 -0.53 -15.09 -13.74
C ARG A 620 -1.15 -16.41 -13.24
N LEU A 621 -0.33 -17.42 -12.97
CA LEU A 621 -0.77 -18.69 -12.38
C LEU A 621 -1.00 -18.49 -10.88
N GLN A 622 -2.23 -18.17 -10.48
CA GLN A 622 -2.54 -17.94 -9.06
C GLN A 622 -2.64 -19.27 -8.28
N ASN A 623 -1.70 -19.49 -7.36
CA ASN A 623 -1.82 -20.50 -6.29
C ASN A 623 -2.70 -20.01 -5.11
N GLU A 624 -2.93 -18.69 -4.98
CA GLU A 624 -3.80 -18.14 -3.93
C GLU A 624 -5.24 -17.94 -4.43
N ASN A 625 -6.13 -18.86 -4.02
CA ASN A 625 -7.57 -18.88 -4.28
C ASN A 625 -8.06 -18.90 -5.75
N PRO A 626 -7.91 -20.04 -6.46
CA PRO A 626 -8.71 -20.37 -7.66
C PRO A 626 -10.23 -20.51 -7.42
N SER A 627 -10.72 -20.26 -6.20
CA SER A 627 -12.03 -20.71 -5.69
C SER A 627 -13.19 -19.76 -5.96
N THR A 628 -12.95 -18.49 -6.31
CA THR A 628 -13.98 -17.43 -6.36
C THR A 628 -14.39 -16.92 -7.74
N ASN A 629 -13.67 -17.23 -8.82
CA ASN A 629 -14.05 -16.81 -10.18
C ASN A 629 -14.42 -18.05 -11.02
N SER A 630 -15.68 -18.14 -11.46
CA SER A 630 -16.20 -19.25 -12.28
C SER A 630 -15.73 -19.15 -13.72
N GLU A 631 -15.73 -17.93 -14.25
CA GLU A 631 -15.50 -17.59 -15.64
C GLU A 631 -14.06 -17.89 -16.05
N PHE A 632 -13.10 -17.63 -15.15
CA PHE A 632 -11.71 -18.07 -15.35
C PHE A 632 -11.54 -19.59 -15.31
N ARG A 633 -12.30 -20.31 -14.48
CA ARG A 633 -12.28 -21.78 -14.45
C ARG A 633 -12.91 -22.40 -15.69
N GLU A 634 -13.97 -21.79 -16.22
CA GLU A 634 -14.55 -22.18 -17.52
C GLU A 634 -13.56 -21.96 -18.66
N LEU A 635 -12.88 -20.81 -18.69
CA LEU A 635 -11.84 -20.51 -19.68
C LEU A 635 -10.66 -21.51 -19.61
N LEU A 636 -10.27 -21.92 -18.39
CA LEU A 636 -9.26 -22.97 -18.16
C LEU A 636 -9.76 -24.40 -18.40
N ALA A 637 -11.06 -24.62 -18.59
CA ALA A 637 -11.64 -25.91 -18.96
C ALA A 637 -11.85 -26.03 -20.48
N ASP A 638 -11.99 -24.91 -21.19
CA ASP A 638 -12.34 -24.84 -22.61
C ASP A 638 -11.19 -25.30 -23.53
N GLU A 639 -11.41 -26.36 -24.30
CA GLU A 639 -10.43 -26.92 -25.25
C GLU A 639 -10.28 -26.07 -26.53
N THR A 640 -11.20 -25.13 -26.80
CA THR A 640 -11.09 -24.22 -27.95
C THR A 640 -10.11 -23.06 -27.71
N VAL A 641 -9.75 -22.81 -26.46
CA VAL A 641 -8.80 -21.75 -26.07
C VAL A 641 -7.38 -22.26 -26.22
N THR A 642 -6.58 -21.61 -27.09
CA THR A 642 -5.15 -21.92 -27.23
C THR A 642 -4.42 -21.47 -25.96
N ARG A 643 -3.59 -22.33 -25.34
CA ARG A 643 -2.93 -22.03 -24.06
C ARG A 643 -1.42 -22.01 -24.23
N LEU A 644 -0.80 -20.88 -23.89
CA LEU A 644 0.64 -20.66 -23.98
C LEU A 644 1.18 -20.44 -22.57
N ALA A 645 1.82 -21.46 -22.01
CA ALA A 645 2.55 -21.35 -20.75
C ALA A 645 3.96 -20.80 -21.01
N LEU A 646 4.30 -19.69 -20.36
CA LEU A 646 5.62 -19.06 -20.41
C LEU A 646 6.40 -19.46 -19.16
N ASP A 647 7.13 -20.56 -19.30
CA ASP A 647 8.13 -21.01 -18.32
C ASP A 647 9.42 -20.16 -18.41
N GLY A 648 10.39 -20.47 -17.55
CA GLY A 648 11.76 -19.95 -17.68
C GLY A 648 12.36 -20.29 -19.04
N LEU A 649 13.22 -19.42 -19.55
CA LEU A 649 14.08 -19.70 -20.70
C LEU A 649 14.93 -20.94 -20.40
N ASN A 650 15.33 -21.67 -21.46
CA ASN A 650 16.35 -22.71 -21.34
C ASN A 650 17.75 -22.07 -21.45
N HIS A 651 18.82 -22.82 -21.09
CA HIS A 651 20.20 -22.32 -21.17
C HIS A 651 20.56 -21.67 -22.51
N ALA A 652 20.11 -22.19 -23.66
CA ALA A 652 20.47 -21.63 -24.96
C ALA A 652 19.73 -20.32 -25.26
N ASP A 653 18.47 -20.21 -24.83
CA ASP A 653 17.71 -18.95 -24.89
C ASP A 653 18.26 -17.91 -23.91
N THR A 654 18.74 -18.34 -22.73
CA THR A 654 19.46 -17.50 -21.77
C THR A 654 20.80 -17.03 -22.35
N ASP A 655 21.62 -17.92 -22.91
CA ASP A 655 22.89 -17.58 -23.57
C ASP A 655 22.69 -16.54 -24.66
N ALA A 656 21.67 -16.72 -25.49
CA ALA A 656 21.36 -15.77 -26.53
C ALA A 656 20.90 -14.42 -25.94
N LEU A 657 20.04 -14.41 -24.91
CA LEU A 657 19.64 -13.17 -24.21
C LEU A 657 20.87 -12.44 -23.63
N ILE A 658 21.85 -13.19 -23.14
CA ILE A 658 23.11 -12.64 -22.64
C ILE A 658 23.95 -12.05 -23.79
N CYS A 659 24.01 -12.73 -24.95
CA CYS A 659 24.73 -12.27 -26.13
C CYS A 659 24.19 -10.94 -26.67
N GLU A 660 22.87 -10.81 -26.80
CA GLU A 660 22.20 -9.57 -27.20
C GLU A 660 22.46 -8.44 -26.21
N CYS A 661 22.48 -8.76 -24.92
CA CYS A 661 22.79 -7.77 -23.89
C CYS A 661 24.16 -7.12 -23.97
N LEU A 662 25.12 -7.77 -24.61
CA LEU A 662 26.49 -7.27 -24.70
C LEU A 662 26.93 -7.08 -26.16
N GLY A 663 26.02 -7.18 -27.13
CA GLY A 663 26.33 -7.08 -28.57
C GLY A 663 27.33 -8.14 -29.06
N ALA A 664 27.21 -9.37 -28.56
CA ALA A 664 28.11 -10.49 -28.81
C ALA A 664 27.45 -11.62 -29.63
N ASP A 665 28.27 -12.55 -30.14
CA ASP A 665 27.81 -13.74 -30.88
C ASP A 665 27.67 -14.99 -29.98
N ARG A 666 28.47 -15.06 -28.90
CA ARG A 666 28.56 -16.22 -27.99
C ARG A 666 28.87 -15.79 -26.55
N VAL A 667 28.60 -16.67 -25.60
CA VAL A 667 28.86 -16.48 -24.17
C VAL A 667 29.71 -17.63 -23.63
N SER A 668 30.63 -17.34 -22.70
CA SER A 668 31.38 -18.37 -21.99
C SER A 668 30.48 -19.16 -21.03
N ALA A 669 30.71 -20.47 -20.90
CA ALA A 669 29.94 -21.35 -20.02
C ALA A 669 29.90 -20.84 -18.55
N GLU A 670 30.97 -20.19 -18.11
CA GLU A 670 31.08 -19.58 -16.77
C GLU A 670 30.07 -18.44 -16.56
N VAL A 671 29.86 -17.57 -17.56
CA VAL A 671 28.86 -16.46 -17.48
C VAL A 671 27.45 -17.02 -17.70
N SER A 672 27.29 -17.91 -18.70
CA SER A 672 26.05 -18.63 -19.02
C SER A 672 25.42 -19.31 -17.79
N SER A 673 26.11 -20.31 -17.22
CA SER A 673 25.55 -21.13 -16.15
C SER A 673 25.20 -20.30 -14.94
N TRP A 674 26.03 -19.30 -14.65
CA TRP A 674 25.93 -18.48 -13.47
C TRP A 674 24.81 -17.42 -13.56
N ILE A 675 24.49 -16.92 -14.76
CA ILE A 675 23.28 -16.11 -15.00
C ILE A 675 22.05 -17.04 -14.94
N PHE A 676 22.14 -18.24 -15.53
CA PHE A 676 21.06 -19.21 -15.58
C PHE A 676 20.64 -19.73 -14.20
N ASP A 677 21.58 -20.29 -13.43
CA ASP A 677 21.39 -20.95 -12.11
C ASP A 677 20.61 -20.10 -11.11
N ARG A 678 20.61 -18.78 -11.32
CA ARG A 678 20.02 -17.79 -10.43
C ARG A 678 18.84 -17.08 -11.04
N SER A 679 18.84 -16.84 -12.35
CA SER A 679 17.63 -16.40 -13.04
C SER A 679 16.55 -17.47 -13.05
N ASP A 680 16.91 -18.75 -12.94
CA ASP A 680 16.03 -19.90 -13.21
C ASP A 680 15.35 -19.75 -14.59
N GLY A 681 16.13 -19.25 -15.56
CA GLY A 681 15.67 -18.87 -16.90
C GLY A 681 14.73 -17.67 -16.97
N HIS A 682 14.35 -17.02 -15.87
CA HIS A 682 13.35 -15.95 -15.86
C HIS A 682 13.82 -14.74 -16.70
N PRO A 683 13.12 -14.32 -17.79
CA PRO A 683 13.66 -13.34 -18.75
C PRO A 683 13.95 -11.95 -18.18
N TYR A 684 13.02 -11.35 -17.43
CA TYR A 684 13.29 -10.03 -16.80
C TYR A 684 14.46 -10.15 -15.82
N TYR A 685 14.61 -11.31 -15.18
CA TYR A 685 15.71 -11.56 -14.27
C TYR A 685 16.98 -11.66 -15.09
N THR A 686 17.13 -12.63 -15.99
CA THR A 686 18.25 -12.80 -16.95
C THR A 686 18.66 -11.49 -17.62
N ARG A 687 17.68 -10.68 -18.05
CA ARG A 687 17.87 -9.32 -18.53
C ARG A 687 18.46 -8.45 -17.45
N GLU A 688 17.79 -8.21 -16.32
CA GLU A 688 18.35 -7.59 -15.10
C GLU A 688 19.47 -8.43 -14.43
N LEU A 689 20.05 -9.39 -15.18
CA LEU A 689 21.27 -10.14 -14.98
C LEU A 689 22.18 -10.13 -16.25
N THR A 690 22.11 -9.14 -17.20
CA THR A 690 23.18 -8.93 -18.24
C THR A 690 23.83 -7.50 -18.55
N LEU A 691 23.59 -6.38 -17.83
CA LEU A 691 24.49 -5.18 -17.73
C LEU A 691 25.09 -4.75 -16.35
N THR A 692 24.69 -5.11 -15.11
CA THR A 692 25.41 -4.77 -13.85
C THR A 692 26.86 -5.28 -13.77
N LEU A 693 27.25 -6.36 -14.46
CA LEU A 693 28.64 -6.75 -14.74
C LEU A 693 29.23 -5.86 -15.84
N GLU A 694 28.44 -5.35 -16.79
CA GLU A 694 28.88 -4.30 -17.73
C GLU A 694 29.13 -2.95 -17.00
N ASP A 695 28.14 -2.40 -16.28
CA ASP A 695 28.22 -1.28 -15.31
C ASP A 695 29.40 -1.45 -14.35
N ARG A 696 29.70 -2.68 -13.91
CA ARG A 696 30.81 -3.01 -12.99
C ARG A 696 32.08 -3.48 -13.70
N ASP A 697 32.13 -3.38 -15.03
CA ASP A 697 33.29 -3.66 -15.89
C ASP A 697 33.91 -5.08 -15.71
N ALA A 698 33.10 -6.05 -15.31
CA ALA A 698 33.50 -7.42 -15.00
C ALA A 698 33.45 -8.38 -16.21
N VAL A 699 32.65 -8.07 -17.23
CA VAL A 699 32.60 -8.81 -18.52
C VAL A 699 33.24 -8.01 -19.65
N THR A 700 33.65 -8.73 -20.71
CA THR A 700 34.21 -8.17 -21.94
C THR A 700 33.81 -9.00 -23.14
N VAL A 701 33.73 -8.37 -24.31
CA VAL A 701 33.47 -9.06 -25.58
C VAL A 701 34.78 -9.21 -26.36
N GLU A 702 35.41 -10.38 -26.28
CA GLU A 702 36.59 -10.71 -27.08
C GLU A 702 36.18 -11.46 -28.34
N ARG A 703 36.36 -10.84 -29.53
CA ARG A 703 36.05 -11.46 -30.84
C ARG A 703 34.63 -12.03 -30.91
N GLY A 704 33.64 -11.28 -30.40
CA GLY A 704 32.24 -11.71 -30.35
C GLY A 704 31.91 -12.72 -29.25
N ASN A 705 32.81 -13.02 -28.32
CA ASN A 705 32.55 -13.93 -27.20
C ASN A 705 32.60 -13.19 -25.85
N VAL A 706 31.50 -13.24 -25.09
CA VAL A 706 31.42 -12.68 -23.72
C VAL A 706 32.29 -13.53 -22.78
N ARG A 707 33.23 -12.87 -22.11
CA ARG A 707 34.18 -13.47 -21.17
C ARG A 707 34.44 -12.56 -19.99
N LEU A 708 34.80 -13.16 -18.86
CA LEU A 708 35.25 -12.43 -17.69
C LEU A 708 36.57 -11.71 -17.94
N LYS A 709 36.66 -10.48 -17.45
CA LYS A 709 37.87 -9.66 -17.49
C LYS A 709 38.93 -10.30 -16.59
N ALA A 710 40.20 -10.30 -17.00
CA ALA A 710 41.26 -11.05 -16.28
C ALA A 710 41.54 -10.59 -14.82
N ALA A 711 41.00 -9.43 -14.41
CA ALA A 711 41.02 -8.97 -13.01
C ALA A 711 39.80 -9.44 -12.19
N ALA A 712 38.70 -9.81 -12.85
CA ALA A 712 37.47 -10.32 -12.27
C ALA A 712 37.51 -11.86 -12.13
N THR A 713 38.57 -12.39 -11.51
CA THR A 713 38.77 -13.85 -11.34
C THR A 713 37.75 -14.52 -10.42
N ALA A 714 36.86 -13.74 -9.81
CA ALA A 714 35.65 -14.21 -9.15
C ALA A 714 34.53 -13.21 -9.39
N LEU A 715 33.54 -13.59 -10.20
CA LEU A 715 32.21 -12.97 -10.23
C LEU A 715 31.61 -12.82 -8.82
N ALA A 716 31.95 -13.80 -7.97
CA ALA A 716 31.66 -13.93 -6.56
C ALA A 716 32.43 -13.02 -5.60
N ALA A 717 32.91 -11.87 -6.09
CA ALA A 717 33.40 -10.80 -5.24
C ALA A 717 32.77 -9.45 -5.64
N LEU A 718 31.75 -9.48 -6.50
CA LEU A 718 31.09 -8.30 -7.02
C LEU A 718 29.85 -7.95 -6.18
N GLY A 719 29.19 -8.91 -5.53
CA GLY A 719 28.01 -8.73 -4.69
C GLY A 719 26.84 -8.08 -5.44
N ILE A 720 26.06 -8.85 -6.20
CA ILE A 720 24.99 -8.27 -7.01
C ILE A 720 23.67 -9.03 -6.76
N PRO A 721 22.56 -8.30 -6.57
CA PRO A 721 21.27 -8.72 -6.00
C PRO A 721 20.68 -10.11 -6.30
N ASP A 722 20.24 -10.79 -5.23
CA ASP A 722 19.40 -12.01 -5.17
C ASP A 722 17.89 -11.84 -5.38
N SER A 723 17.35 -10.63 -5.56
CA SER A 723 15.91 -10.46 -5.78
C SER A 723 15.51 -9.22 -6.58
N LEU A 724 14.40 -9.37 -7.31
CA LEU A 724 13.75 -8.36 -8.14
C LEU A 724 13.53 -7.01 -7.41
N GLU A 725 13.03 -7.06 -6.17
CA GLU A 725 12.75 -5.86 -5.36
C GLU A 725 14.05 -5.11 -5.00
N GLY A 726 15.15 -5.81 -4.73
CA GLY A 726 16.42 -5.16 -4.40
C GLY A 726 17.23 -4.68 -5.62
N VAL A 727 17.09 -5.29 -6.81
CA VAL A 727 17.60 -4.68 -8.07
C VAL A 727 16.96 -3.30 -8.27
N ILE A 728 15.63 -3.23 -8.16
CA ILE A 728 14.87 -1.99 -8.37
C ILE A 728 15.19 -0.96 -7.28
N ASN A 729 15.30 -1.36 -6.00
CA ASN A 729 15.76 -0.44 -4.95
C ASN A 729 17.16 0.11 -5.22
N SER A 730 18.12 -0.72 -5.66
CA SER A 730 19.47 -0.26 -6.03
C SER A 730 19.41 0.78 -7.16
N ARG A 731 18.59 0.54 -8.18
CA ARG A 731 18.39 1.47 -9.30
C ARG A 731 17.72 2.78 -8.87
N LEU A 732 16.76 2.74 -7.94
CA LEU A 732 16.10 3.92 -7.37
C LEU A 732 17.02 4.76 -6.47
N ASP A 733 17.96 4.13 -5.77
CA ASP A 733 18.92 4.80 -4.87
C ASP A 733 20.09 5.47 -5.60
N ARG A 734 20.43 4.99 -6.81
CA ARG A 734 21.36 5.67 -7.73
C ARG A 734 20.77 6.95 -8.36
N LEU A 735 19.47 7.20 -8.21
CA LEU A 735 18.84 8.41 -8.76
C LEU A 735 19.13 9.63 -7.87
N PRO A 736 19.29 10.84 -8.47
CA PRO A 736 19.24 12.09 -7.75
C PRO A 736 18.00 12.19 -6.84
N PRO A 737 18.11 12.81 -5.64
CA PRO A 737 17.00 12.90 -4.69
C PRO A 737 15.68 13.44 -5.27
N GLN A 738 15.76 14.40 -6.20
CA GLN A 738 14.61 14.98 -6.91
C GLN A 738 13.91 13.95 -7.81
N GLU A 739 14.66 13.25 -8.67
CA GLU A 739 14.12 12.20 -9.56
C GLU A 739 13.47 11.05 -8.77
N CYS A 740 14.15 10.59 -7.71
CA CYS A 740 13.62 9.59 -6.79
C CYS A 740 12.29 10.06 -6.17
N MET A 741 12.18 11.34 -5.80
CA MET A 741 10.95 11.88 -5.21
C MET A 741 9.82 12.05 -6.24
N VAL A 742 10.14 12.36 -7.50
CA VAL A 742 9.17 12.37 -8.61
C VAL A 742 8.54 10.99 -8.79
N LEU A 743 9.34 9.92 -8.86
CA LEU A 743 8.82 8.54 -8.96
C LEU A 743 7.98 8.15 -7.73
N LYS A 744 8.42 8.52 -6.52
CA LYS A 744 7.65 8.27 -5.30
C LYS A 744 6.29 8.98 -5.33
N SER A 745 6.22 10.26 -5.71
CA SER A 745 4.95 10.97 -5.88
C SER A 745 4.05 10.34 -6.94
N ALA A 746 4.60 10.00 -8.12
CA ALA A 746 3.87 9.36 -9.20
C ALA A 746 3.30 7.99 -8.80
N SER A 747 4.04 7.21 -7.99
CA SER A 747 3.62 5.87 -7.58
C SER A 747 2.31 5.81 -6.79
N VAL A 748 1.94 6.92 -6.12
CA VAL A 748 0.68 7.09 -5.37
C VAL A 748 -0.50 7.39 -6.31
N ILE A 749 -0.24 7.92 -7.52
CA ILE A 749 -1.28 8.28 -8.51
C ILE A 749 -1.86 7.03 -9.19
N GLY A 750 -0.99 6.17 -9.73
CA GLY A 750 -1.36 5.07 -10.63
C GLY A 750 -0.16 4.55 -11.43
N LEU A 751 -0.40 3.59 -12.33
CA LEU A 751 0.58 3.18 -13.34
C LEU A 751 0.75 4.24 -14.42
N ASP A 752 -0.36 4.90 -14.76
CA ASP A 752 -0.49 6.09 -15.58
C ASP A 752 -0.74 7.33 -14.70
N PHE A 753 -0.16 8.46 -15.10
CA PHE A 753 -0.31 9.74 -14.41
C PHE A 753 -0.14 10.92 -15.37
N SER A 754 -0.97 11.96 -15.22
CA SER A 754 -0.73 13.21 -15.93
C SER A 754 0.40 14.00 -15.26
N ARG A 755 1.21 14.67 -16.09
CA ARG A 755 2.24 15.61 -15.61
C ARG A 755 1.65 16.71 -14.71
N ASP A 756 0.45 17.18 -15.04
CA ASP A 756 -0.15 18.35 -14.39
C ASP A 756 -0.75 18.00 -13.01
N LEU A 757 -1.28 16.78 -12.83
CA LEU A 757 -1.59 16.24 -11.50
C LEU A 757 -0.31 16.10 -10.66
N LEU A 758 0.74 15.51 -11.24
CA LEU A 758 2.02 15.31 -10.56
C LEU A 758 2.62 16.66 -10.09
N LEU A 759 2.58 17.70 -10.94
CA LEU A 759 3.02 19.06 -10.62
C LEU A 759 2.30 19.67 -9.41
N ASP A 760 0.97 19.51 -9.29
CA ASP A 760 0.21 20.09 -8.17
C ASP A 760 0.38 19.31 -6.86
N ILE A 761 0.46 17.98 -6.91
CA ILE A 761 0.61 17.15 -5.71
C ILE A 761 2.06 17.05 -5.20
N HIS A 762 3.05 17.36 -6.03
CA HIS A 762 4.46 17.12 -5.67
C HIS A 762 4.84 17.92 -4.41
N PRO A 763 5.36 17.27 -3.36
CA PRO A 763 5.37 17.84 -2.02
C PRO A 763 6.52 18.82 -1.75
N ILE A 764 7.44 18.99 -2.70
CA ILE A 764 8.59 19.91 -2.62
C ILE A 764 8.35 21.04 -3.62
N PRO A 765 7.96 22.26 -3.18
CA PRO A 765 7.67 23.38 -4.08
C PRO A 765 8.80 23.74 -5.05
N GLU A 766 10.05 23.61 -4.61
CA GLU A 766 11.28 23.97 -5.32
C GLU A 766 11.58 23.03 -6.50
N ASP A 767 11.16 21.76 -6.41
CA ASP A 767 11.34 20.75 -7.45
C ASP A 767 10.28 20.89 -8.56
N ARG A 768 9.09 21.49 -8.27
CA ARG A 768 7.96 21.58 -9.21
C ARG A 768 8.32 22.17 -10.58
N PRO A 769 9.06 23.30 -10.71
CA PRO A 769 9.42 23.84 -12.02
C PRO A 769 10.33 22.92 -12.84
N GLN A 770 11.03 21.99 -12.19
CA GLN A 770 12.02 21.09 -12.79
C GLN A 770 11.41 19.74 -13.20
N ILE A 771 10.20 19.39 -12.73
CA ILE A 771 9.51 18.11 -13.02
C ILE A 771 9.51 17.73 -14.52
N PRO A 772 9.28 18.64 -15.50
CA PRO A 772 9.36 18.29 -16.92
C PRO A 772 10.76 17.78 -17.34
N GLN A 773 11.83 18.36 -16.80
CA GLN A 773 13.21 17.94 -17.08
C GLN A 773 13.55 16.63 -16.34
N LEU A 774 13.07 16.48 -15.10
CA LEU A 774 13.24 15.26 -14.32
C LEU A 774 12.53 14.05 -14.96
N LEU A 775 11.33 14.25 -15.51
CA LEU A 775 10.61 13.19 -16.25
C LEU A 775 11.33 12.77 -17.54
N ASN A 776 11.96 13.70 -18.26
CA ASN A 776 12.81 13.36 -19.40
C ASN A 776 14.05 12.55 -18.96
N SER A 777 14.72 12.94 -17.87
CA SER A 777 15.83 12.13 -17.30
C SER A 777 15.39 10.72 -16.88
N LEU A 778 14.18 10.59 -16.32
CA LEU A 778 13.58 9.30 -15.97
C LEU A 778 13.14 8.47 -17.19
N GLN A 779 12.85 9.12 -18.32
CA GLN A 779 12.63 8.47 -19.62
C GLN A 779 13.94 7.92 -20.18
N ASP A 780 15.00 8.73 -20.21
CA ASP A 780 16.33 8.31 -20.68
C ASP A 780 16.84 7.12 -19.85
N LYS A 781 16.57 7.12 -18.54
CA LYS A 781 16.88 6.01 -17.61
C LYS A 781 15.90 4.83 -17.67
N SER A 782 14.97 4.84 -18.62
CA SER A 782 13.97 3.78 -18.86
C SER A 782 13.16 3.36 -17.61
N LEU A 783 12.73 4.35 -16.82
CA LEU A 783 11.89 4.14 -15.63
C LEU A 783 10.44 4.57 -15.89
N THR A 784 10.26 5.64 -16.65
CA THR A 784 8.97 6.12 -17.16
C THR A 784 9.00 6.23 -18.68
N ARG A 785 7.85 6.35 -19.32
CA ARG A 785 7.74 6.77 -20.72
C ARG A 785 6.56 7.73 -20.90
N PRO A 786 6.64 8.70 -21.83
CA PRO A 786 5.48 9.45 -22.25
C PRO A 786 4.62 8.57 -23.18
N ALA A 787 3.31 8.57 -22.92
CA ALA A 787 2.28 8.14 -23.85
C ALA A 787 1.51 9.38 -24.30
N GLU A 788 1.35 9.57 -25.61
CA GLU A 788 0.40 10.56 -26.10
C GLU A 788 -1.02 10.02 -25.92
N GLN A 789 -1.79 10.70 -25.09
CA GLN A 789 -3.19 10.39 -24.83
C GLN A 789 -3.93 11.71 -24.57
N ALA A 790 -4.79 12.12 -25.50
CA ALA A 790 -5.60 13.35 -25.55
C ALA A 790 -4.90 14.61 -26.05
N GLY A 791 -3.82 14.47 -26.84
CA GLY A 791 -2.92 15.60 -27.11
C GLY A 791 -2.25 16.13 -25.84
N LEU A 792 -2.38 15.39 -24.74
CA LEU A 792 -1.76 15.62 -23.45
C LEU A 792 -0.71 14.53 -23.25
N THR A 793 0.44 14.91 -22.72
CA THR A 793 1.49 13.94 -22.37
C THR A 793 1.11 13.27 -21.05
N ILE A 794 0.53 12.08 -21.14
CA ILE A 794 0.39 11.18 -19.98
C ILE A 794 1.71 10.43 -19.83
N TRP A 795 2.10 10.18 -18.60
CA TRP A 795 3.32 9.47 -18.27
C TRP A 795 2.95 8.14 -17.62
N GLU A 796 3.66 7.08 -17.98
CA GLU A 796 3.47 5.76 -17.39
C GLU A 796 4.78 5.20 -16.87
N PHE A 797 4.70 4.35 -15.85
CA PHE A 797 5.84 3.53 -15.43
C PHE A 797 6.08 2.44 -16.49
N GLN A 798 7.33 2.27 -16.95
CA GLN A 798 7.63 1.19 -17.91
C GLN A 798 7.40 -0.20 -17.31
N HIS A 799 7.50 -0.32 -15.97
CA HIS A 799 7.31 -1.57 -15.24
C HIS A 799 6.47 -1.36 -13.97
N THR A 800 5.40 -2.16 -13.82
CA THR A 800 4.52 -2.18 -12.64
C THR A 800 5.27 -2.35 -11.32
N MET A 801 6.33 -3.17 -11.31
CA MET A 801 7.14 -3.42 -10.12
C MET A 801 7.90 -2.16 -9.66
N THR A 802 8.41 -1.34 -10.58
CA THR A 802 9.08 -0.06 -10.23
C THR A 802 8.13 0.86 -9.47
N ARG A 803 6.86 0.93 -9.89
CA ARG A 803 5.82 1.67 -9.16
C ARG A 803 5.60 1.10 -7.76
N GLU A 804 5.42 -0.21 -7.64
CA GLU A 804 5.16 -0.85 -6.35
C GLU A 804 6.32 -0.64 -5.35
N VAL A 805 7.56 -0.77 -5.81
CA VAL A 805 8.75 -0.56 -4.96
C VAL A 805 8.85 0.90 -4.52
N ALA A 806 8.70 1.87 -5.44
CA ALA A 806 8.69 3.29 -5.12
C ALA A 806 7.59 3.66 -4.11
N TYR A 807 6.38 3.08 -4.25
CA TYR A 807 5.27 3.30 -3.32
C TYR A 807 5.57 2.71 -1.92
N ARG A 808 6.21 1.53 -1.86
CA ARG A 808 6.54 0.85 -0.59
C ARG A 808 7.58 1.60 0.25
N LEU A 809 8.51 2.34 -0.37
CA LEU A 809 9.52 3.15 0.32
C LEU A 809 8.93 4.34 1.10
N LEU A 810 7.74 4.83 0.70
CA LEU A 810 7.06 5.94 1.37
C LEU A 810 6.52 5.51 2.74
N LEU A 811 6.64 6.40 3.73
CA LEU A 811 5.95 6.31 5.03
C LEU A 811 4.42 6.37 4.85
N PHE A 812 3.65 5.79 5.76
CA PHE A 812 2.18 5.86 5.78
C PHE A 812 1.70 7.31 5.92
N ALA A 813 2.31 8.13 6.78
CA ALA A 813 1.96 9.56 6.86
C ALA A 813 2.30 10.33 5.58
N GLN A 814 3.34 9.93 4.84
CA GLN A 814 3.70 10.50 3.54
C GLN A 814 2.68 10.09 2.46
N ARG A 815 2.31 8.80 2.39
CA ARG A 815 1.25 8.30 1.50
C ARG A 815 -0.06 9.02 1.79
N ARG A 816 -0.48 9.12 3.06
CA ARG A 816 -1.70 9.82 3.47
C ARG A 816 -1.76 11.27 2.97
N LYS A 817 -0.64 12.01 3.08
CA LYS A 817 -0.53 13.37 2.51
C LYS A 817 -0.71 13.39 0.99
N LEU A 818 -0.09 12.44 0.28
CA LEU A 818 -0.18 12.35 -1.19
C LEU A 818 -1.57 11.90 -1.65
N HIS A 819 -2.19 10.89 -1.02
CA HIS A 819 -3.57 10.50 -1.30
C HIS A 819 -4.55 11.65 -1.02
N LEU A 820 -4.35 12.42 0.06
CA LEU A 820 -5.12 13.63 0.35
C LEU A 820 -4.95 14.69 -0.75
N ALA A 821 -3.72 14.93 -1.21
CA ALA A 821 -3.46 15.89 -2.29
C ALA A 821 -4.14 15.47 -3.60
N ILE A 822 -4.02 14.19 -3.99
CA ILE A 822 -4.66 13.63 -5.19
C ILE A 822 -6.19 13.72 -5.10
N ALA A 823 -6.78 13.34 -3.97
CA ALA A 823 -8.23 13.40 -3.78
C ALA A 823 -8.77 14.83 -3.87
N ASN A 824 -8.07 15.81 -3.25
CA ASN A 824 -8.40 17.23 -3.40
C ASN A 824 -8.22 17.73 -4.84
N TRP A 825 -7.25 17.23 -5.60
CA TRP A 825 -7.06 17.62 -7.01
C TRP A 825 -8.25 17.18 -7.88
N TYR A 826 -8.71 15.93 -7.74
CA TYR A 826 -9.91 15.46 -8.43
C TYR A 826 -11.17 16.23 -8.03
N GLU A 827 -11.32 16.60 -6.76
CA GLU A 827 -12.47 17.39 -6.30
C GLU A 827 -12.51 18.84 -6.74
N ARG A 828 -11.38 19.42 -7.19
CA ARG A 828 -11.36 20.80 -7.74
C ARG A 828 -11.94 20.89 -9.15
N GLN A 829 -12.16 19.75 -9.82
CA GLN A 829 -12.76 19.71 -11.15
C GLN A 829 -14.25 20.08 -11.09
N THR A 830 -14.74 20.81 -12.08
CA THR A 830 -16.10 21.36 -12.10
C THR A 830 -17.21 20.31 -12.17
N ALA A 831 -16.89 19.12 -12.70
CA ALA A 831 -17.71 17.92 -12.63
C ALA A 831 -16.77 16.71 -12.46
N ILE A 832 -17.15 15.77 -11.59
CA ILE A 832 -16.41 14.52 -11.37
C ILE A 832 -17.17 13.40 -12.09
N PRO A 833 -16.58 12.72 -13.08
CA PRO A 833 -17.22 11.60 -13.76
C PRO A 833 -17.63 10.50 -12.78
N SER A 834 -18.84 9.94 -12.96
CA SER A 834 -19.33 8.88 -12.04
C SER A 834 -18.49 7.59 -12.09
N ALA A 835 -17.81 7.40 -13.22
CA ALA A 835 -16.81 6.38 -13.47
C ALA A 835 -15.58 6.44 -12.53
N ASP A 836 -15.29 7.60 -11.92
CA ASP A 836 -14.08 7.82 -11.10
C ASP A 836 -14.38 7.80 -9.59
N PHE A 837 -15.65 7.65 -9.19
CA PHE A 837 -16.03 7.54 -7.77
C PHE A 837 -15.30 6.41 -7.01
N PRO A 838 -15.04 5.21 -7.57
CA PRO A 838 -14.26 4.17 -6.88
C PRO A 838 -12.83 4.64 -6.56
N ARG A 839 -12.16 5.28 -7.53
CA ARG A 839 -10.82 5.86 -7.39
C ARG A 839 -10.78 6.94 -6.31
N LEU A 840 -11.72 7.90 -6.34
CA LEU A 840 -11.81 8.94 -5.31
C LEU A 840 -12.08 8.33 -3.92
N ALA A 841 -12.95 7.32 -3.81
CA ALA A 841 -13.21 6.62 -2.56
C ALA A 841 -11.94 5.96 -2.01
N TRP A 842 -11.14 5.33 -2.88
CA TRP A 842 -9.86 4.73 -2.54
C TRP A 842 -8.84 5.77 -2.04
N HIS A 843 -8.64 6.89 -2.74
CA HIS A 843 -7.74 7.95 -2.26
C HIS A 843 -8.25 8.57 -0.95
N TRP A 844 -9.55 8.85 -0.80
CA TRP A 844 -10.10 9.39 0.45
C TRP A 844 -9.96 8.42 1.64
N ALA A 845 -10.08 7.11 1.40
CA ALA A 845 -9.85 6.09 2.42
C ALA A 845 -8.38 6.06 2.88
N HIS A 846 -7.43 6.10 1.94
CA HIS A 846 -5.99 6.14 2.24
C HIS A 846 -5.52 7.52 2.75
N ALA A 847 -6.31 8.57 2.54
CA ALA A 847 -6.19 9.87 3.19
C ALA A 847 -6.76 9.90 4.63
N GLU A 848 -7.31 8.78 5.12
CA GLU A 848 -7.98 8.61 6.42
C GLU A 848 -9.23 9.51 6.65
N ASN A 849 -9.74 10.17 5.62
CA ASN A 849 -10.96 10.97 5.71
C ASN A 849 -12.20 10.06 5.58
N GLN A 850 -12.65 9.51 6.70
CA GLN A 850 -13.76 8.55 6.70
C GLN A 850 -15.07 9.11 6.16
N GLN A 851 -15.35 10.41 6.33
CA GLN A 851 -16.57 11.05 5.83
C GLN A 851 -16.59 11.13 4.30
N LYS A 852 -15.49 11.60 3.69
CA LYS A 852 -15.36 11.66 2.22
C LYS A 852 -15.27 10.26 1.62
N ALA A 853 -14.51 9.35 2.25
CA ALA A 853 -14.43 7.95 1.82
C ALA A 853 -15.82 7.30 1.81
N PHE A 854 -16.60 7.51 2.88
CA PHE A 854 -17.99 7.07 2.97
C PHE A 854 -18.88 7.61 1.84
N GLU A 855 -18.80 8.91 1.55
CA GLU A 855 -19.58 9.55 0.47
C GLU A 855 -19.27 8.89 -0.89
N TYR A 856 -17.98 8.81 -1.26
CA TYR A 856 -17.59 8.26 -2.55
C TYR A 856 -17.78 6.75 -2.65
N PHE A 857 -17.58 5.95 -1.59
CA PHE A 857 -17.94 4.53 -1.61
C PHE A 857 -19.45 4.32 -1.79
N SER A 858 -20.27 5.16 -1.14
CA SER A 858 -21.73 5.12 -1.30
C SER A 858 -22.15 5.47 -2.73
N ARG A 859 -21.53 6.48 -3.34
CA ARG A 859 -21.78 6.87 -4.74
C ARG A 859 -21.28 5.80 -5.72
N ALA A 860 -20.06 5.30 -5.55
CA ALA A 860 -19.44 4.26 -6.37
C ALA A 860 -20.24 2.94 -6.35
N GLY A 861 -20.66 2.48 -5.17
CA GLY A 861 -21.47 1.27 -5.03
C GLY A 861 -22.88 1.42 -5.62
N SER A 862 -23.48 2.62 -5.52
CA SER A 862 -24.76 2.93 -6.15
C SER A 862 -24.67 2.98 -7.67
N TYR A 863 -23.57 3.53 -8.20
CA TYR A 863 -23.27 3.55 -9.62
C TYR A 863 -23.02 2.14 -10.16
N SER A 864 -22.26 1.32 -9.44
CA SER A 864 -21.99 -0.08 -9.80
C SER A 864 -23.28 -0.91 -9.88
N LEU A 865 -24.22 -0.75 -8.94
CA LEU A 865 -25.57 -1.33 -9.04
C LEU A 865 -26.31 -0.89 -10.31
N GLN A 866 -26.26 0.39 -10.66
CA GLN A 866 -26.92 0.91 -11.86
C GLN A 866 -26.35 0.31 -13.16
N GLN A 867 -25.05 0.01 -13.19
CA GLN A 867 -24.39 -0.67 -14.31
C GLN A 867 -24.48 -2.22 -14.27
N GLY A 868 -25.13 -2.80 -13.26
CA GLY A 868 -25.23 -4.26 -13.07
C GLY A 868 -23.95 -4.95 -12.56
N ALA A 869 -22.96 -4.19 -12.10
CA ALA A 869 -21.72 -4.70 -11.51
C ALA A 869 -21.94 -5.08 -10.04
N HIS A 870 -22.72 -6.14 -9.81
CA HIS A 870 -23.27 -6.48 -8.48
C HIS A 870 -22.22 -6.95 -7.47
N SER A 871 -21.17 -7.65 -7.91
CA SER A 871 -20.06 -8.05 -7.03
C SER A 871 -19.27 -6.85 -6.54
N GLU A 872 -18.94 -5.92 -7.44
CA GLU A 872 -18.20 -4.69 -7.14
C GLU A 872 -19.06 -3.77 -6.27
N ALA A 873 -20.36 -3.63 -6.61
CA ALA A 873 -21.33 -2.93 -5.79
C ALA A 873 -21.39 -3.48 -4.35
N ARG A 874 -21.43 -4.81 -4.18
CA ARG A 874 -21.44 -5.42 -2.84
C ARG A 874 -20.20 -5.03 -2.03
N VAL A 875 -19.01 -5.09 -2.64
CA VAL A 875 -17.75 -4.69 -1.96
C VAL A 875 -17.74 -3.20 -1.61
N LEU A 876 -18.07 -2.32 -2.56
CA LEU A 876 -18.07 -0.87 -2.37
C LEU A 876 -19.10 -0.42 -1.31
N LEU A 877 -20.29 -1.02 -1.30
CA LEU A 877 -21.34 -0.72 -0.32
C LEU A 877 -21.03 -1.32 1.07
N GLU A 878 -20.34 -2.47 1.15
CA GLU A 878 -19.82 -3.00 2.41
C GLU A 878 -18.75 -2.07 2.99
N GLU A 879 -17.85 -1.53 2.16
CA GLU A 879 -16.85 -0.53 2.57
C GLU A 879 -17.51 0.79 3.01
N ALA A 880 -18.56 1.26 2.34
CA ALA A 880 -19.35 2.39 2.82
C ALA A 880 -19.97 2.10 4.20
N LEU A 881 -20.64 0.95 4.37
CA LEU A 881 -21.35 0.61 5.60
C LEU A 881 -20.40 0.45 6.80
N LYS A 882 -19.19 -0.10 6.60
CA LYS A 882 -18.15 -0.19 7.66
C LYS A 882 -17.75 1.16 8.26
N ARG A 883 -17.93 2.26 7.51
CA ARG A 883 -17.56 3.62 7.92
C ARG A 883 -18.70 4.37 8.61
N LEU A 884 -19.90 3.81 8.65
CA LEU A 884 -21.04 4.33 9.41
C LEU A 884 -21.16 3.65 10.78
N VAL A 885 -21.05 4.44 11.85
CA VAL A 885 -21.39 3.99 13.21
C VAL A 885 -22.86 4.35 13.48
N VAL A 886 -23.75 3.36 13.40
CA VAL A 886 -25.20 3.55 13.60
C VAL A 886 -25.71 2.69 14.75
N SER A 887 -26.55 3.30 15.58
CA SER A 887 -27.29 2.68 16.67
C SER A 887 -28.79 2.97 16.52
N ASP A 888 -29.64 2.27 17.28
CA ASP A 888 -31.09 2.53 17.29
C ASP A 888 -31.44 3.96 17.74
N ASN A 889 -30.55 4.60 18.51
CA ASN A 889 -30.67 5.98 18.99
C ASN A 889 -30.11 7.03 18.02
N SER A 890 -29.46 6.63 16.92
CA SER A 890 -28.88 7.55 15.93
C SER A 890 -29.95 8.39 15.21
N GLU A 891 -29.53 9.53 14.65
CA GLU A 891 -30.44 10.45 13.97
C GLU A 891 -31.26 9.78 12.85
N PRO A 892 -32.53 10.19 12.63
CA PRO A 892 -33.39 9.61 11.58
C PRO A 892 -32.84 9.75 10.16
N ALA A 893 -31.94 10.71 9.91
CA ALA A 893 -31.25 10.84 8.63
C ALA A 893 -30.20 9.73 8.44
N LEU A 894 -29.27 9.60 9.41
CA LEU A 894 -28.20 8.59 9.40
C LEU A 894 -28.75 7.15 9.35
N ARG A 895 -29.84 6.87 10.08
CA ARG A 895 -30.53 5.57 10.01
C ARG A 895 -31.15 5.30 8.64
N ARG A 896 -31.70 6.31 7.95
CA ARG A 896 -32.23 6.16 6.59
C ARG A 896 -31.11 5.90 5.59
N GLU A 897 -29.97 6.55 5.76
CA GLU A 897 -28.80 6.38 4.90
C GLU A 897 -28.21 4.97 5.03
N ALA A 898 -27.95 4.50 6.25
CA ALA A 898 -27.53 3.11 6.51
C ALA A 898 -28.56 2.10 6.00
N ALA A 899 -29.86 2.36 6.15
CA ALA A 899 -30.90 1.50 5.58
C ALA A 899 -30.90 1.49 4.04
N THR A 900 -30.57 2.60 3.40
CA THR A 900 -30.46 2.69 1.94
C THR A 900 -29.28 1.84 1.44
N LEU A 901 -28.16 1.83 2.16
CA LEU A 901 -27.00 0.98 1.87
C LEU A 901 -27.29 -0.50 2.13
N GLU A 902 -27.91 -0.84 3.26
CA GLU A 902 -28.34 -2.22 3.55
C GLU A 902 -29.37 -2.71 2.53
N ARG A 903 -30.26 -1.84 2.03
CA ARG A 903 -31.19 -2.19 0.94
C ARG A 903 -30.46 -2.45 -0.38
N ARG A 904 -29.53 -1.58 -0.76
CA ARG A 904 -28.67 -1.72 -1.96
C ARG A 904 -27.77 -2.95 -1.89
N LEU A 905 -27.25 -3.29 -0.71
CA LEU A 905 -26.55 -4.57 -0.47
C LEU A 905 -27.49 -5.76 -0.64
N GLY A 906 -28.72 -5.67 -0.13
CA GLY A 906 -29.75 -6.70 -0.34
C GLY A 906 -30.12 -6.90 -1.80
N GLU A 907 -30.15 -5.82 -2.58
CA GLU A 907 -30.35 -5.81 -4.04
C GLU A 907 -29.17 -6.52 -4.75
N ALA A 908 -27.92 -6.11 -4.50
CA ALA A 908 -26.74 -6.79 -5.04
C ALA A 908 -26.70 -8.29 -4.71
N CYS A 909 -27.01 -8.67 -3.46
CA CYS A 909 -27.02 -10.07 -3.05
C CYS A 909 -28.17 -10.88 -3.68
N LEU A 910 -29.32 -10.25 -4.00
CA LEU A 910 -30.42 -10.92 -4.70
C LEU A 910 -30.01 -11.27 -6.13
N GLU A 911 -29.43 -10.32 -6.87
CA GLU A 911 -29.02 -10.55 -8.27
C GLU A 911 -27.82 -11.52 -8.37
N LEU A 912 -26.94 -11.56 -7.35
CA LEU A 912 -25.91 -12.58 -7.19
C LEU A 912 -26.46 -13.96 -6.73
N GLY A 913 -27.76 -14.09 -6.49
CA GLY A 913 -28.41 -15.34 -6.08
C GLY A 913 -28.29 -15.71 -4.60
N ASP A 914 -27.62 -14.91 -3.76
CA ASP A 914 -27.58 -15.12 -2.29
C ASP A 914 -28.84 -14.59 -1.61
N LEU A 915 -29.93 -15.34 -1.77
CA LEU A 915 -31.23 -15.08 -1.16
C LEU A 915 -31.16 -14.98 0.37
N LYS A 916 -30.22 -15.69 1.01
CA LYS A 916 -30.06 -15.73 2.47
C LYS A 916 -29.45 -14.43 2.97
N GLU A 917 -28.38 -13.97 2.33
CA GLU A 917 -27.73 -12.71 2.65
C GLU A 917 -28.63 -11.52 2.28
N SER A 918 -29.27 -11.57 1.10
CA SER A 918 -30.28 -10.58 0.70
C SER A 918 -31.38 -10.42 1.76
N THR A 919 -31.96 -11.54 2.23
CA THR A 919 -32.94 -11.52 3.34
C THR A 919 -32.40 -10.84 4.60
N ARG A 920 -31.14 -11.13 4.97
CA ARG A 920 -30.49 -10.55 6.17
C ARG A 920 -30.36 -9.03 6.04
N ARG A 921 -29.86 -8.56 4.90
CA ARG A 921 -29.63 -7.15 4.57
C ARG A 921 -30.93 -6.35 4.50
N LEU A 922 -31.92 -6.84 3.78
CA LEU A 922 -33.23 -6.17 3.64
C LEU A 922 -34.00 -6.09 4.98
N ARG A 923 -33.92 -7.12 5.82
CA ARG A 923 -34.45 -7.06 7.20
C ARG A 923 -33.67 -6.09 8.09
N SER A 924 -32.38 -5.87 7.83
CA SER A 924 -31.58 -4.85 8.50
C SER A 924 -32.04 -3.45 8.13
N ALA A 925 -32.20 -3.16 6.83
CA ALA A 925 -32.78 -1.92 6.33
C ALA A 925 -34.15 -1.62 6.93
N LEU A 926 -35.05 -2.60 6.97
CA LEU A 926 -36.37 -2.45 7.59
C LEU A 926 -36.33 -2.17 9.10
N ARG A 927 -35.38 -2.76 9.85
CA ARG A 927 -35.19 -2.44 11.28
C ARG A 927 -34.76 -0.98 11.47
N LEU A 928 -33.74 -0.54 10.73
CA LEU A 928 -33.20 0.83 10.78
C LEU A 928 -34.28 1.89 10.45
N LEU A 929 -35.21 1.58 9.54
CA LEU A 929 -36.34 2.44 9.17
C LEU A 929 -37.53 2.39 10.15
N GLY A 930 -37.43 1.64 11.25
CA GLY A 930 -38.52 1.51 12.25
C GLY A 930 -39.67 0.60 11.80
N HIS A 931 -39.41 -0.30 10.85
CA HIS A 931 -40.39 -1.17 10.19
C HIS A 931 -40.00 -2.67 10.24
N PRO A 932 -39.59 -3.22 11.40
CA PRO A 932 -39.09 -4.60 11.52
C PRO A 932 -40.13 -5.66 11.09
N GLU A 933 -39.67 -6.69 10.39
CA GLU A 933 -40.50 -7.87 10.11
C GLU A 933 -40.68 -8.73 11.39
N PRO A 934 -41.90 -9.20 11.70
CA PRO A 934 -42.10 -10.10 12.83
C PRO A 934 -41.40 -11.45 12.63
N GLY A 935 -40.50 -11.83 13.54
CA GLY A 935 -39.76 -13.09 13.45
C GLY A 935 -40.64 -14.35 13.52
N THR A 936 -41.70 -14.33 14.34
CA THR A 936 -42.60 -15.48 14.56
C THR A 936 -43.80 -15.48 13.60
N ALA A 937 -44.33 -16.67 13.30
CA ALA A 937 -45.53 -16.82 12.47
C ALA A 937 -46.76 -16.14 13.10
N VAL A 938 -46.92 -16.25 14.43
CA VAL A 938 -47.98 -15.57 15.19
C VAL A 938 -47.85 -14.04 15.09
N GLY A 939 -46.63 -13.51 15.20
CA GLY A 939 -46.37 -12.08 15.02
C GLY A 939 -46.72 -11.57 13.62
N ARG A 940 -46.44 -12.37 12.58
CA ARG A 940 -46.85 -12.05 11.19
C ARG A 940 -48.37 -12.05 11.03
N ALA A 941 -49.07 -13.05 11.56
CA ALA A 941 -50.53 -13.10 11.53
C ALA A 941 -51.18 -11.87 12.21
N PHE A 942 -50.70 -11.49 13.40
CA PHE A 942 -51.16 -10.28 14.09
C PHE A 942 -50.85 -8.99 13.29
N SER A 943 -49.66 -8.91 12.69
CA SER A 943 -49.27 -7.80 11.82
C SER A 943 -50.18 -7.67 10.59
N VAL A 944 -50.51 -8.77 9.91
CA VAL A 944 -51.46 -8.80 8.78
C VAL A 944 -52.83 -8.27 9.20
N SER A 945 -53.39 -8.75 10.32
CA SER A 945 -54.67 -8.25 10.85
C SER A 945 -54.63 -6.74 11.12
N GLY A 946 -53.54 -6.23 11.71
CA GLY A 946 -53.32 -4.80 11.94
C GLY A 946 -53.18 -3.98 10.64
N ILE A 947 -52.58 -4.56 9.59
CA ILE A 947 -52.50 -3.93 8.25
C ILE A 947 -53.90 -3.84 7.61
N LEU A 948 -54.69 -4.92 7.67
CA LEU A 948 -56.05 -4.96 7.11
C LEU A 948 -56.99 -3.97 7.81
N LEU A 949 -56.97 -3.90 9.15
CA LEU A 949 -57.71 -2.90 9.93
C LEU A 949 -57.31 -1.47 9.56
N TRP A 950 -56.02 -1.20 9.35
CA TRP A 950 -55.53 0.10 8.91
C TRP A 950 -56.02 0.46 7.49
N GLN A 951 -56.05 -0.51 6.56
CA GLN A 951 -56.60 -0.30 5.21
C GLN A 951 -58.10 0.01 5.25
N LEU A 952 -58.87 -0.66 6.13
CA LEU A 952 -60.30 -0.37 6.34
C LEU A 952 -60.51 1.05 6.91
N ALA A 953 -59.79 1.42 7.97
CA ALA A 953 -59.88 2.75 8.56
C ALA A 953 -59.55 3.85 7.53
N ARG A 954 -58.54 3.63 6.70
CA ARG A 954 -58.16 4.54 5.62
C ARG A 954 -59.20 4.62 4.49
N ARG A 955 -59.90 3.52 4.17
CA ARG A 955 -61.03 3.51 3.22
C ARG A 955 -62.17 4.44 3.67
N TRP A 956 -62.32 4.64 4.98
CA TRP A 956 -63.26 5.60 5.58
C TRP A 956 -62.64 7.00 5.85
N LYS A 957 -61.48 7.32 5.25
CA LYS A 957 -60.75 8.59 5.42
C LYS A 957 -60.31 8.92 6.86
N LEU A 958 -60.32 7.94 7.78
CA LEU A 958 -59.90 8.13 9.18
C LEU A 958 -58.37 8.30 9.34
N VAL A 959 -57.60 8.10 8.27
CA VAL A 959 -56.13 8.21 8.26
C VAL A 959 -55.69 9.03 7.04
N GLY A 960 -55.02 10.16 7.29
CA GLY A 960 -54.49 11.05 6.26
C GLY A 960 -53.17 10.57 5.64
N ARG A 961 -52.70 11.28 4.59
CA ARG A 961 -51.30 11.20 4.13
C ARG A 961 -50.41 11.93 5.14
N SER A 962 -49.18 11.46 5.32
CA SER A 962 -48.19 12.12 6.19
C SER A 962 -47.07 12.68 5.30
N PRO A 963 -46.92 14.01 5.18
CA PRO A 963 -45.84 14.61 4.38
C PRO A 963 -44.45 14.33 4.97
N SER A 964 -44.37 14.28 6.31
CA SER A 964 -43.15 13.93 7.04
C SER A 964 -42.83 12.43 6.91
N GLY A 965 -41.55 12.13 6.66
CA GLY A 965 -41.08 10.74 6.54
C GLY A 965 -41.32 10.07 5.17
N THR A 966 -41.78 10.82 4.15
CA THR A 966 -42.02 10.32 2.77
C THR A 966 -40.88 9.43 2.25
N GLU A 967 -39.63 9.88 2.29
CA GLU A 967 -38.47 9.08 1.84
C GLU A 967 -38.21 7.84 2.71
N THR A 968 -38.40 7.93 4.03
CA THR A 968 -38.27 6.78 4.93
C THR A 968 -39.31 5.69 4.60
N PHE A 969 -40.54 6.08 4.27
CA PHE A 969 -41.56 5.13 3.81
C PHE A 969 -41.28 4.60 2.40
N ARG A 970 -40.67 5.39 1.51
CA ARG A 970 -40.27 4.95 0.17
C ARG A 970 -39.17 3.90 0.22
N GLU A 971 -38.08 4.13 0.96
CA GLU A 971 -37.01 3.14 1.13
C GLU A 971 -37.50 1.86 1.86
N ALA A 972 -38.43 2.00 2.81
CA ALA A 972 -39.05 0.83 3.45
C ALA A 972 -39.93 0.04 2.45
N ALA A 973 -40.69 0.72 1.58
CA ALA A 973 -41.49 0.09 0.54
C ALA A 973 -40.61 -0.63 -0.51
N ARG A 974 -39.49 -0.01 -0.93
CA ARG A 974 -38.48 -0.65 -1.81
C ARG A 974 -37.85 -1.88 -1.17
N SER A 975 -37.51 -1.80 0.12
CA SER A 975 -36.99 -2.95 0.88
C SER A 975 -38.00 -4.10 0.95
N CYS A 976 -39.29 -3.79 1.13
CA CYS A 976 -40.36 -4.80 1.09
C CYS A 976 -40.58 -5.38 -0.32
N ALA A 977 -40.35 -4.61 -1.39
CA ALA A 977 -40.48 -5.08 -2.77
C ALA A 977 -39.45 -6.17 -3.07
N LEU A 978 -38.17 -5.92 -2.76
CA LEU A 978 -37.09 -6.91 -2.90
C LEU A 978 -37.33 -8.14 -2.01
N LEU A 979 -37.86 -7.96 -0.78
CA LEU A 979 -38.26 -9.10 0.06
C LEU A 979 -39.41 -9.92 -0.54
N CYS A 980 -40.34 -9.32 -1.29
CA CYS A 980 -41.36 -10.09 -2.01
C CYS A 980 -40.71 -10.99 -3.07
N GLU A 981 -39.71 -10.48 -3.81
CA GLU A 981 -38.98 -11.24 -4.82
C GLU A 981 -38.17 -12.39 -4.17
N VAL A 982 -37.40 -12.10 -3.12
CA VAL A 982 -36.67 -13.10 -2.33
C VAL A 982 -37.59 -14.18 -1.76
N TYR A 983 -38.72 -13.81 -1.15
CA TYR A 983 -39.66 -14.78 -0.56
C TYR A 983 -40.46 -15.56 -1.60
N TYR A 984 -40.66 -15.01 -2.80
CA TYR A 984 -41.22 -15.75 -3.93
C TYR A 984 -40.24 -16.83 -4.40
N LEU A 985 -38.99 -16.45 -4.67
CA LEU A 985 -37.92 -17.38 -5.11
C LEU A 985 -37.62 -18.46 -4.05
N ALA A 986 -37.67 -18.11 -2.76
CA ALA A 986 -37.50 -19.04 -1.64
C ALA A 986 -38.77 -19.85 -1.29
N ASN A 987 -39.88 -19.67 -2.02
CA ASN A 987 -41.18 -20.31 -1.78
C ASN A 987 -41.75 -20.11 -0.34
N GLU A 988 -41.48 -18.95 0.27
CA GLU A 988 -41.91 -18.62 1.65
C GLU A 988 -43.27 -17.87 1.67
N SER A 989 -44.35 -18.52 1.21
CA SER A 989 -45.63 -17.87 0.89
C SER A 989 -46.20 -16.98 2.01
N LEU A 990 -46.11 -17.39 3.29
CA LEU A 990 -46.60 -16.59 4.43
C LEU A 990 -45.81 -15.29 4.65
N ARG A 991 -44.52 -15.27 4.31
CA ARG A 991 -43.68 -14.06 4.41
C ARG A 991 -43.88 -13.18 3.18
N PHE A 992 -44.04 -13.77 1.99
CA PHE A 992 -44.46 -13.07 0.78
C PHE A 992 -45.76 -12.27 0.99
N PHE A 993 -46.80 -12.91 1.53
CA PHE A 993 -48.08 -12.27 1.86
C PHE A 993 -47.96 -11.13 2.89
N HIS A 994 -47.09 -11.28 3.89
CA HIS A 994 -46.84 -10.22 4.87
C HIS A 994 -46.10 -9.04 4.23
N ALA A 995 -45.03 -9.30 3.48
CA ALA A 995 -44.22 -8.30 2.80
C ALA A 995 -45.03 -7.50 1.77
N SER A 996 -45.89 -8.15 0.97
CA SER A 996 -46.71 -7.47 -0.04
C SER A 996 -47.76 -6.54 0.57
N LEU A 997 -48.41 -6.95 1.67
CA LEU A 997 -49.36 -6.12 2.40
C LEU A 997 -48.66 -4.98 3.14
N HIS A 998 -47.45 -5.21 3.65
CA HIS A 998 -46.64 -4.20 4.33
C HIS A 998 -46.13 -3.15 3.34
N MET A 999 -45.59 -3.57 2.19
CA MET A 999 -45.23 -2.71 1.06
C MET A 999 -46.40 -1.81 0.67
N HIS A 1000 -47.60 -2.35 0.51
CA HIS A 1000 -48.78 -1.58 0.15
C HIS A 1000 -49.17 -0.55 1.22
N LYS A 1001 -49.11 -0.90 2.50
CA LYS A 1001 -49.35 0.04 3.62
C LYS A 1001 -48.34 1.19 3.63
N LEU A 1002 -47.07 0.92 3.30
CA LEU A 1002 -46.00 1.90 3.23
C LEU A 1002 -46.17 2.81 2.00
N ALA A 1003 -46.30 2.23 0.81
CA ALA A 1003 -46.45 2.93 -0.46
C ALA A 1003 -47.65 3.91 -0.47
N GLN A 1004 -48.78 3.49 0.11
CA GLN A 1004 -49.95 4.35 0.24
C GLN A 1004 -49.67 5.65 1.03
N LYS A 1005 -48.65 5.75 1.88
CA LYS A 1005 -48.40 6.97 2.68
C LYS A 1005 -47.96 8.16 1.83
N PHE A 1006 -47.22 7.92 0.74
CA PHE A 1006 -46.62 8.97 -0.10
C PHE A 1006 -47.34 9.21 -1.44
N GLY A 1007 -48.28 8.36 -1.84
CA GLY A 1007 -49.16 8.61 -3.00
C GLY A 1007 -48.75 7.89 -4.29
N PRO A 1008 -49.25 8.34 -5.46
CA PRO A 1008 -48.90 7.79 -6.76
C PRO A 1008 -47.39 7.63 -6.95
N SER A 1009 -46.97 6.42 -7.28
CA SER A 1009 -45.55 6.02 -7.30
C SER A 1009 -45.36 4.63 -7.91
N ARG A 1010 -44.16 4.35 -8.45
CA ARG A 1010 -43.76 3.01 -8.93
C ARG A 1010 -43.95 1.95 -7.84
N GLU A 1011 -43.58 2.28 -6.59
CA GLU A 1011 -43.75 1.39 -5.45
C GLU A 1011 -45.23 1.10 -5.15
N LEU A 1012 -46.14 2.08 -5.31
CA LEU A 1012 -47.58 1.84 -5.14
C LEU A 1012 -48.19 1.04 -6.30
N ALA A 1013 -47.75 1.29 -7.54
CA ALA A 1013 -48.19 0.53 -8.71
C ALA A 1013 -47.80 -0.95 -8.60
N LEU A 1014 -46.53 -1.24 -8.31
CA LEU A 1014 -46.02 -2.59 -8.05
C LEU A 1014 -46.71 -3.24 -6.85
N ALA A 1015 -46.93 -2.50 -5.75
CA ALA A 1015 -47.65 -3.03 -4.60
C ALA A 1015 -49.11 -3.40 -4.92
N ASN A 1016 -49.79 -2.67 -5.81
CA ASN A 1016 -51.11 -3.06 -6.30
C ASN A 1016 -51.03 -4.33 -7.17
N ALA A 1017 -50.04 -4.43 -8.07
CA ALA A 1017 -49.89 -5.61 -8.93
C ALA A 1017 -49.57 -6.89 -8.13
N ILE A 1018 -48.63 -6.84 -7.19
CA ILE A 1018 -48.30 -7.97 -6.30
C ILE A 1018 -49.53 -8.38 -5.46
N ASN A 1019 -50.30 -7.40 -4.94
CA ASN A 1019 -51.51 -7.71 -4.18
C ASN A 1019 -52.71 -8.16 -5.04
N CYS A 1020 -52.67 -7.97 -6.36
CA CYS A 1020 -53.61 -8.63 -7.27
C CYS A 1020 -53.31 -10.13 -7.33
N LEU A 1021 -52.04 -10.50 -7.52
CA LEU A 1021 -51.59 -11.90 -7.56
C LEU A 1021 -51.93 -12.63 -6.25
N THR A 1022 -51.58 -12.06 -5.09
CA THR A 1022 -51.88 -12.67 -3.78
C THR A 1022 -53.38 -12.78 -3.51
N ALA A 1023 -54.18 -11.77 -3.89
CA ALA A 1023 -55.63 -11.83 -3.76
C ALA A 1023 -56.30 -12.77 -4.78
N GLY A 1024 -55.59 -13.18 -5.84
CA GLY A 1024 -56.03 -14.20 -6.79
C GLY A 1024 -55.84 -15.63 -6.28
N THR A 1025 -54.77 -15.90 -5.51
CA THR A 1025 -54.52 -17.23 -4.90
C THR A 1025 -55.47 -17.57 -3.74
N ILE A 1026 -56.25 -16.59 -3.27
CA ILE A 1026 -57.33 -16.75 -2.28
C ILE A 1026 -58.66 -16.48 -3.02
N PRO A 1027 -59.80 -17.12 -2.69
CA PRO A 1027 -61.07 -16.95 -3.42
C PRO A 1027 -61.76 -15.56 -3.28
N VAL A 1028 -61.02 -14.45 -3.24
CA VAL A 1028 -61.52 -13.06 -3.09
C VAL A 1028 -61.43 -12.29 -4.42
N ARG A 1029 -61.94 -12.89 -5.51
CA ARG A 1029 -61.85 -12.36 -6.89
C ARG A 1029 -62.18 -10.86 -7.07
N PRO A 1030 -63.20 -10.26 -6.40
CA PRO A 1030 -63.49 -8.82 -6.53
C PRO A 1030 -62.37 -7.92 -6.00
N LEU A 1031 -61.61 -8.38 -5.01
CA LEU A 1031 -60.49 -7.65 -4.42
C LEU A 1031 -59.28 -7.65 -5.37
N ALA A 1032 -58.95 -8.80 -5.96
CA ALA A 1032 -57.89 -8.92 -6.96
C ALA A 1032 -58.13 -8.00 -8.17
N ARG A 1033 -59.34 -8.00 -8.73
CA ARG A 1033 -59.75 -7.07 -9.81
C ARG A 1033 -59.66 -5.59 -9.40
N THR A 1034 -59.94 -5.27 -8.13
CA THR A 1034 -59.80 -3.90 -7.60
C THR A 1034 -58.34 -3.47 -7.53
N TYR A 1035 -57.44 -4.37 -7.12
CA TYR A 1035 -56.00 -4.11 -7.11
C TYR A 1035 -55.44 -3.96 -8.53
N LEU A 1036 -55.81 -4.84 -9.47
CA LEU A 1036 -55.40 -4.73 -10.88
C LEU A 1036 -55.82 -3.41 -11.52
N LYS A 1037 -57.08 -2.99 -11.32
CA LYS A 1037 -57.58 -1.71 -11.82
C LYS A 1037 -56.77 -0.52 -11.28
N ARG A 1038 -56.33 -0.58 -10.02
CA ARG A 1038 -55.45 0.44 -9.43
C ARG A 1038 -54.03 0.38 -10.00
N ALA A 1039 -53.46 -0.82 -10.16
CA ALA A 1039 -52.14 -0.98 -10.77
C ALA A 1039 -52.08 -0.33 -12.17
N ARG A 1040 -53.06 -0.62 -13.04
CA ARG A 1040 -53.19 0.00 -14.38
C ARG A 1040 -53.53 1.50 -14.35
N GLN A 1041 -54.13 2.02 -13.27
CA GLN A 1041 -54.35 3.47 -13.12
C GLN A 1041 -53.08 4.22 -12.74
N GLU A 1042 -52.25 3.63 -11.87
CA GLU A 1042 -50.96 4.21 -11.47
C GLU A 1042 -49.91 4.06 -12.60
N GLU A 1043 -49.86 2.91 -13.29
CA GLU A 1043 -48.95 2.66 -14.43
C GLU A 1043 -49.09 3.69 -15.56
N ARG A 1044 -50.33 3.96 -16.02
CA ARG A 1044 -50.63 5.00 -17.02
C ARG A 1044 -50.21 6.43 -16.65
N VAL A 1045 -49.92 6.69 -15.37
CA VAL A 1045 -49.46 8.00 -14.87
C VAL A 1045 -47.94 8.06 -14.77
N LEU A 1046 -47.26 6.91 -14.70
CA LEU A 1046 -45.82 6.82 -14.45
C LEU A 1046 -44.95 6.82 -15.71
N ASN A 1047 -45.48 6.36 -16.85
CA ASN A 1047 -44.75 6.19 -18.13
C ASN A 1047 -43.39 5.46 -17.99
N ASP A 1048 -43.33 4.46 -17.11
CA ASP A 1048 -42.13 3.64 -16.84
C ASP A 1048 -42.31 2.27 -17.53
N ALA A 1049 -41.58 2.03 -18.61
CA ALA A 1049 -41.70 0.80 -19.41
C ALA A 1049 -41.38 -0.47 -18.60
N GLN A 1050 -40.37 -0.41 -17.72
CA GLN A 1050 -39.89 -1.54 -16.94
C GLN A 1050 -40.88 -1.91 -15.83
N ALA A 1051 -41.46 -0.90 -15.17
CA ALA A 1051 -42.56 -1.10 -14.23
C ALA A 1051 -43.81 -1.63 -14.94
N SER A 1052 -44.11 -1.13 -16.14
CA SER A 1052 -45.25 -1.57 -16.95
C SER A 1052 -45.14 -3.05 -17.33
N ALA A 1053 -43.99 -3.51 -17.82
CA ALA A 1053 -43.73 -4.92 -18.10
C ALA A 1053 -43.94 -5.82 -16.88
N ARG A 1054 -43.34 -5.47 -15.72
CA ARG A 1054 -43.52 -6.22 -14.45
C ARG A 1054 -44.97 -6.22 -13.96
N ILE A 1055 -45.71 -5.12 -14.09
CA ILE A 1055 -47.14 -5.04 -13.72
C ILE A 1055 -47.99 -5.92 -14.64
N MET A 1056 -47.68 -5.95 -15.93
CA MET A 1056 -48.44 -6.69 -16.94
C MET A 1056 -48.15 -8.19 -16.93
N LEU A 1057 -46.93 -8.61 -16.57
CA LEU A 1057 -46.62 -10.00 -16.19
C LEU A 1057 -47.55 -10.47 -15.05
N MET A 1058 -47.64 -9.70 -13.96
CA MET A 1058 -48.51 -10.05 -12.82
C MET A 1058 -50.00 -10.05 -13.21
N ALA A 1059 -50.43 -9.17 -14.11
CA ALA A 1059 -51.79 -9.17 -14.66
C ALA A 1059 -52.07 -10.40 -15.53
N GLY A 1060 -51.13 -10.77 -16.41
CA GLY A 1060 -51.21 -11.96 -17.25
C GLY A 1060 -51.34 -13.23 -16.40
N VAL A 1061 -50.45 -13.42 -15.42
CA VAL A 1061 -50.52 -14.57 -14.48
C VAL A 1061 -51.86 -14.62 -13.73
N HIS A 1062 -52.41 -13.46 -13.31
CA HIS A 1062 -53.73 -13.41 -12.70
C HIS A 1062 -54.84 -13.88 -13.65
N HIS A 1063 -54.88 -13.37 -14.88
CA HIS A 1063 -55.88 -13.74 -15.87
C HIS A 1063 -55.77 -15.22 -16.29
N VAL A 1064 -54.55 -15.76 -16.45
CA VAL A 1064 -54.31 -17.20 -16.66
C VAL A 1064 -54.89 -18.02 -15.50
N SER A 1065 -54.64 -17.61 -14.24
CA SER A 1065 -55.18 -18.33 -13.07
C SER A 1065 -56.72 -18.31 -12.97
N ASN A 1066 -57.38 -17.36 -13.64
CA ASN A 1066 -58.84 -17.26 -13.73
C ASN A 1066 -59.44 -17.96 -14.97
N GLY A 1067 -58.62 -18.37 -15.95
CA GLY A 1067 -59.08 -18.82 -17.27
C GLY A 1067 -59.56 -17.68 -18.20
N GLU A 1068 -59.14 -16.43 -17.92
CA GLU A 1068 -59.47 -15.23 -18.69
C GLU A 1068 -58.48 -15.06 -19.86
N TRP A 1069 -58.46 -16.03 -20.79
CA TRP A 1069 -57.39 -16.19 -21.79
C TRP A 1069 -57.19 -15.00 -22.75
N SER A 1070 -58.26 -14.27 -23.09
CA SER A 1070 -58.16 -13.05 -23.91
C SER A 1070 -57.38 -11.94 -23.20
N ASP A 1071 -57.74 -11.70 -21.94
CA ASP A 1071 -57.24 -10.60 -21.12
C ASP A 1071 -55.82 -10.93 -20.63
N ALA A 1072 -55.53 -12.22 -20.41
CA ALA A 1072 -54.19 -12.74 -20.21
C ALA A 1072 -53.30 -12.45 -21.41
N ARG A 1073 -53.76 -12.79 -22.61
CA ARG A 1073 -53.01 -12.57 -23.85
C ARG A 1073 -52.75 -11.09 -24.11
N GLU A 1074 -53.76 -10.23 -24.01
CA GLU A 1074 -53.61 -8.77 -24.17
C GLU A 1074 -52.59 -8.19 -23.16
N ALA A 1075 -52.65 -8.62 -21.89
CA ALA A 1075 -51.71 -8.18 -20.87
C ALA A 1075 -50.27 -8.65 -21.16
N LEU A 1076 -50.08 -9.92 -21.53
CA LEU A 1076 -48.76 -10.48 -21.84
C LEU A 1076 -48.18 -9.86 -23.11
N GLU A 1077 -48.96 -9.71 -24.20
CA GLU A 1077 -48.52 -9.08 -25.46
C GLU A 1077 -48.09 -7.61 -25.23
N TYR A 1078 -48.83 -6.83 -24.44
CA TYR A 1078 -48.42 -5.46 -24.07
C TYR A 1078 -47.16 -5.46 -23.17
N GLY A 1079 -47.03 -6.44 -22.27
CA GLY A 1079 -45.81 -6.64 -21.47
C GLY A 1079 -44.60 -6.95 -22.35
N MET A 1080 -44.77 -7.84 -23.34
CA MET A 1080 -43.74 -8.21 -24.32
C MET A 1080 -43.33 -7.00 -25.15
N ALA A 1081 -44.27 -6.20 -25.67
CA ALA A 1081 -43.97 -4.96 -26.39
C ALA A 1081 -43.20 -3.94 -25.52
N CYS A 1082 -43.48 -3.89 -24.21
CA CYS A 1082 -42.72 -3.08 -23.26
C CYS A 1082 -41.28 -3.61 -23.05
N CYS A 1083 -41.08 -4.94 -23.00
CA CYS A 1083 -39.75 -5.56 -22.94
C CYS A 1083 -38.98 -5.41 -24.26
N GLU A 1084 -39.63 -5.57 -25.42
CA GLU A 1084 -39.05 -5.37 -26.75
C GLU A 1084 -38.55 -3.92 -26.91
N ARG A 1085 -39.33 -2.93 -26.48
CA ARG A 1085 -38.92 -1.52 -26.46
C ARG A 1085 -37.66 -1.25 -25.60
N LEU A 1086 -37.40 -2.08 -24.58
CA LEU A 1086 -36.21 -1.98 -23.72
C LEU A 1086 -35.07 -2.95 -24.12
N GLU A 1087 -35.29 -3.82 -25.11
CA GLU A 1087 -34.47 -5.00 -25.41
C GLU A 1087 -34.22 -5.89 -24.16
N ASP A 1088 -35.21 -5.97 -23.27
CA ASP A 1088 -35.20 -6.81 -22.06
C ASP A 1088 -35.63 -8.25 -22.42
N TYR A 1089 -34.77 -8.96 -23.13
CA TYR A 1089 -35.03 -10.32 -23.61
C TYR A 1089 -35.22 -11.35 -22.47
N ARG A 1090 -34.67 -11.07 -21.28
CA ARG A 1090 -34.83 -11.94 -20.10
C ARG A 1090 -36.26 -11.91 -19.59
N ASN A 1091 -36.86 -10.73 -19.43
CA ASN A 1091 -38.26 -10.63 -19.03
C ASN A 1091 -39.22 -10.94 -20.20
N HIS A 1092 -38.83 -10.66 -21.46
CA HIS A 1092 -39.58 -11.08 -22.64
C HIS A 1092 -39.76 -12.60 -22.70
N GLY A 1093 -38.70 -13.38 -22.50
CA GLY A 1093 -38.74 -14.85 -22.45
C GLY A 1093 -39.48 -15.44 -21.25
N VAL A 1094 -39.86 -14.63 -20.25
CA VAL A 1094 -40.74 -15.01 -19.13
C VAL A 1094 -42.21 -14.64 -19.42
N LEU A 1095 -42.45 -13.69 -20.31
CA LEU A 1095 -43.77 -13.24 -20.76
C LEU A 1095 -44.32 -14.06 -21.94
N SER A 1096 -43.43 -14.58 -22.79
CA SER A 1096 -43.73 -15.46 -23.94
C SER A 1096 -44.06 -16.90 -23.54
#